data_AF-A0A182W6M2-F1
#
_entry.id   AF-A0A182W6M2-F1
#
_cell.length_a   1.000
_cell.length_b   1.000
_cell.length_c   1.000
_cell.angle_alpha   90.00
_cell.angle_beta   90.00
_cell.angle_gamma   90.00
#
_symmetry.space_group_name_H-M   'P 1'
#
loop_
_entity.id
_entity.type
_entity.pdbx_description
1 polymer ?
#
loop_
_entity_poly.entity_id
_entity_poly.type
_entity_poly.pdbx_seq_one_letter_code
_entity_poly.pdbx_strand_id
1 'polypeptide(L)'
;MSAHDQMRAMLDQLMGTARNGETNRYSVKFYDSKVCKSFLLGCCPHEILASTRMDLGECPKVHDLALRADYENASKNKDYYYDVDAMEHLQAFIADCDRRTEAAKKRLAETQEELTAEVAAKANAVHELAEEIGKKLAKAEALGEAGQVEESMKLMSEIEELRSEKNRAEQEYRSSIPASTYQQQKLRVCEVCSAYLGIHDNDIRLADHFGGKLHLGFLAIREKLAELEKTAGPRQKELRKTGRDRDHEDRSRSRYVGGRELDRRSRALARSRDRKDTGGREIKPAEERKDRNDGRDRDRDRGERRRSSDRNSRRSRSRDRSRERDRHNDRRRRSRSRERSRRLVLLFFSNPVTTMLTTEFVQLALLFGSGSIFFLFVVLGIVLKVTTTPFPTIVRHRDEEYYIDPDTGDERLFASLDDNPSLKLSVIVPAFDEEKRLPLMLDECLEYLQKRAGKEKDFTYEVIIVSDGSRDRTVDVAMDYSQLHGANKVRVLELVENRGKGGAVRLGMLSSRGQFLLFADADGATKFADYAKLERSMVQMTDTDWKRDALAIGSRAHLEKEATAQRTIFRTILMHGFHFLVWTFAVKKVRDTQCGFKLMSRAAARKLFQVMHVERWAFDVELLFIAQSYNIPIEEVAVNWTEIEGSKLTPFWSWLQMGRDLMLIWFRYAIGAWQLRKEHSGYMVKRSQNKKRFTPVNYKTRWFELTRFYLSYYDIGNLE
;
A
#
# COMPACT_ATOMS: atom_id res chain seq x y z
N MET A 1 3.86 12.54 -20.30
CA MET A 1 4.53 12.65 -21.62
C MET A 1 3.47 12.94 -22.66
N SER A 2 3.67 13.94 -23.53
CA SER A 2 2.72 14.18 -24.63
C SER A 2 2.87 13.11 -25.72
N ALA A 3 1.85 12.92 -26.56
CA ALA A 3 1.92 11.98 -27.69
C ALA A 3 3.10 12.28 -28.63
N HIS A 4 3.47 13.56 -28.77
CA HIS A 4 4.61 14.00 -29.56
C HIS A 4 5.95 13.60 -28.93
N ASP A 5 6.04 13.56 -27.59
CA ASP A 5 7.24 13.10 -26.87
C ASP A 5 7.40 11.58 -26.95
N GLN A 6 6.29 10.84 -26.94
CA GLN A 6 6.29 9.38 -27.15
C GLN A 6 6.70 9.02 -28.58
N MET A 7 6.17 9.73 -29.58
CA MET A 7 6.61 9.56 -30.97
C MET A 7 8.08 9.90 -31.15
N ARG A 8 8.58 10.95 -30.48
CA ARG A 8 10.01 11.30 -30.50
C ARG A 8 10.87 10.21 -29.86
N ALA A 9 10.48 9.70 -28.69
CA ALA A 9 11.18 8.61 -28.01
C ALA A 9 11.20 7.31 -28.84
N MET A 10 10.09 6.99 -29.52
CA MET A 10 10.01 5.84 -30.43
C MET A 10 10.89 6.02 -31.68
N LEU A 11 10.99 7.24 -32.22
CA LEU A 11 11.85 7.55 -33.35
C LEU A 11 13.33 7.54 -32.96
N ASP A 12 13.67 8.01 -31.76
CA ASP A 12 15.03 7.97 -31.22
C ASP A 12 15.48 6.51 -30.92
N GLN A 13 14.55 5.63 -30.51
CA GLN A 13 14.79 4.17 -30.42
C GLN A 13 15.13 3.53 -31.77
N LEU A 14 14.49 3.97 -32.86
CA LEU A 14 14.65 3.37 -34.19
C LEU A 14 15.86 3.92 -34.97
N MET A 15 16.20 5.19 -34.77
CA MET A 15 17.15 5.93 -35.64
C MET A 15 18.38 6.47 -34.90
N GLY A 16 18.47 6.31 -33.58
CA GLY A 16 19.57 6.80 -32.74
C GLY A 16 19.52 8.31 -32.48
N THR A 17 20.37 8.78 -31.55
CA THR A 17 20.35 10.19 -31.09
C THR A 17 20.82 11.20 -32.13
N ALA A 18 21.50 10.75 -33.19
CA ALA A 18 22.19 11.60 -34.16
C ALA A 18 21.32 12.08 -35.35
N ARG A 19 20.03 11.73 -35.39
CA ARG A 19 19.15 12.05 -36.54
C ARG A 19 18.92 13.54 -36.76
N ASN A 20 18.76 14.30 -35.67
CA ASN A 20 18.45 15.73 -35.74
C ASN A 20 19.75 16.52 -35.55
N GLY A 21 20.51 16.70 -36.64
CA GLY A 21 21.71 17.54 -36.63
C GLY A 21 21.43 18.90 -35.97
N GLU A 22 22.14 19.17 -34.88
CA GLU A 22 22.16 20.42 -34.09
C GLU A 22 20.94 20.74 -33.18
N THR A 23 21.08 20.39 -31.89
CA THR A 23 20.93 21.35 -30.78
C THR A 23 21.48 20.74 -29.49
N ASN A 24 22.76 21.02 -29.25
CA ASN A 24 23.47 20.58 -28.06
C ASN A 24 23.14 21.51 -26.89
N ARG A 25 22.53 20.96 -25.83
CA ARG A 25 22.82 21.45 -24.47
C ARG A 25 23.27 20.39 -23.49
N TYR A 26 22.94 19.11 -23.68
CA TYR A 26 23.56 17.99 -22.96
C TYR A 26 23.43 16.67 -23.75
N SER A 27 24.12 16.49 -24.89
CA SER A 27 24.16 15.17 -25.54
C SER A 27 25.16 14.27 -24.80
N VAL A 28 24.69 13.56 -23.77
CA VAL A 28 25.47 12.49 -23.12
C VAL A 28 25.76 11.44 -24.18
N LYS A 29 27.02 11.01 -24.33
CA LYS A 29 27.41 10.00 -25.32
C LYS A 29 27.52 8.63 -24.66
N PHE A 30 27.36 7.55 -25.42
CA PHE A 30 27.36 6.19 -24.87
C PHE A 30 28.65 5.84 -24.10
N TYR A 31 29.76 6.51 -24.41
CA TYR A 31 31.04 6.31 -23.75
C TYR A 31 31.23 7.05 -22.43
N ASP A 32 30.34 7.99 -22.07
CA ASP A 32 30.43 8.73 -20.81
C ASP A 32 30.28 7.80 -19.59
N SER A 33 30.91 8.16 -18.47
CA SER A 33 30.87 7.40 -17.20
C SER A 33 29.49 7.45 -16.53
N LYS A 34 28.68 8.46 -16.87
CA LYS A 34 27.30 8.63 -16.39
C LYS A 34 26.32 7.62 -16.99
N VAL A 35 26.67 7.00 -18.12
CA VAL A 35 25.82 6.02 -18.81
C VAL A 35 25.97 4.64 -18.19
N CYS A 36 24.86 3.94 -18.00
CA CYS A 36 24.88 2.60 -17.42
C CYS A 36 25.39 1.56 -18.45
N LYS A 37 26.60 1.04 -18.25
CA LYS A 37 27.19 0.04 -19.17
C LYS A 37 26.43 -1.28 -19.18
N SER A 38 25.87 -1.71 -18.05
CA SER A 38 25.00 -2.89 -17.98
C SER A 38 23.69 -2.71 -18.74
N PHE A 39 23.17 -1.48 -18.82
CA PHE A 39 21.97 -1.18 -19.62
C PHE A 39 22.25 -1.27 -21.12
N LEU A 40 23.42 -0.80 -21.58
CA LEU A 40 23.82 -0.92 -22.99
C LEU A 40 23.91 -2.39 -23.44
N LEU A 41 24.17 -3.33 -22.53
CA LEU A 41 24.18 -4.78 -22.78
C LEU A 41 22.85 -5.47 -22.43
N GLY A 42 21.81 -4.72 -22.08
CA GLY A 42 20.47 -5.23 -21.76
C GLY A 42 20.40 -6.07 -20.48
N CYS A 43 21.35 -5.91 -19.56
CA CYS A 43 21.45 -6.72 -18.35
C CYS A 43 21.36 -5.92 -17.05
N CYS A 44 20.86 -4.67 -17.09
CA CYS A 44 20.82 -3.83 -15.90
C CYS A 44 19.80 -4.36 -14.87
N PRO A 45 20.21 -4.63 -13.60
CA PRO A 45 19.28 -5.11 -12.57
C PRO A 45 18.13 -4.15 -12.28
N HIS A 46 18.34 -2.82 -12.41
CA HIS A 46 17.32 -1.80 -12.15
C HIS A 46 16.18 -1.84 -13.18
N GLU A 47 16.46 -2.24 -14.41
CA GLU A 47 15.45 -2.35 -15.47
C GLU A 47 14.74 -3.72 -15.42
N ILE A 48 15.50 -4.81 -15.28
CA ILE A 48 14.96 -6.17 -15.24
C ILE A 48 14.01 -6.35 -14.04
N LEU A 49 14.35 -5.77 -12.88
CA LEU A 49 13.57 -5.88 -11.65
C LEU A 49 12.60 -4.69 -11.44
N ALA A 50 12.43 -3.82 -12.43
CA ALA A 50 11.50 -2.69 -12.34
C ALA A 50 10.06 -3.18 -12.09
N SER A 51 9.34 -2.47 -11.21
CA SER A 51 7.97 -2.79 -10.79
C SER A 51 7.83 -4.16 -10.08
N THR A 52 8.92 -4.71 -9.54
CA THR A 52 8.88 -5.93 -8.71
C THR A 52 9.00 -5.59 -7.22
N ARG A 53 8.80 -6.57 -6.33
CA ARG A 53 8.97 -6.36 -4.88
C ARG A 53 10.41 -6.00 -4.47
N MET A 54 11.40 -6.31 -5.32
CA MET A 54 12.79 -5.87 -5.17
C MET A 54 13.14 -4.79 -6.20
N ASP A 55 12.22 -3.87 -6.46
CA ASP A 55 12.52 -2.69 -7.26
C ASP A 55 13.61 -1.86 -6.57
N LEU A 56 14.67 -1.58 -7.33
CA LEU A 56 15.81 -0.78 -6.90
C LEU A 56 15.56 0.72 -7.13
N GLY A 57 14.45 1.08 -7.78
CA GLY A 57 14.14 2.42 -8.25
C GLY A 57 14.87 2.75 -9.55
N GLU A 58 14.81 4.02 -9.94
CA GLU A 58 15.52 4.51 -11.11
C GLU A 58 17.03 4.33 -10.97
N CYS A 59 17.69 3.94 -12.06
CA CYS A 59 19.13 3.72 -12.03
C CYS A 59 19.86 5.05 -11.79
N PRO A 60 20.88 5.10 -10.92
CA PRO A 60 21.69 6.30 -10.73
C PRO A 60 22.50 6.69 -11.97
N LYS A 61 22.55 5.82 -12.98
CA LYS A 61 23.21 6.04 -14.27
C LYS A 61 22.15 6.14 -15.37
N VAL A 62 22.44 6.95 -16.39
CA VAL A 62 21.51 7.25 -17.48
C VAL A 62 21.19 5.97 -18.27
N HIS A 63 19.89 5.70 -18.41
CA HIS A 63 19.32 4.69 -19.28
C HIS A 63 18.62 5.39 -20.44
N ASP A 64 19.22 5.34 -21.63
CA ASP A 64 18.63 5.88 -22.85
C ASP A 64 18.80 4.85 -23.97
N LEU A 65 17.68 4.44 -24.54
CA LEU A 65 17.61 3.39 -25.55
C LEU A 65 18.34 3.81 -26.84
N ALA A 66 18.40 5.11 -27.12
CA ALA A 66 19.14 5.61 -28.27
C ALA A 66 20.67 5.42 -28.10
N LEU A 67 21.19 5.55 -26.87
CA LEU A 67 22.61 5.27 -26.57
C LEU A 67 22.96 3.79 -26.70
N ARG A 68 21.99 2.89 -26.48
CA ARG A 68 22.17 1.45 -26.69
C ARG A 68 22.33 1.13 -28.19
N ALA A 69 21.48 1.69 -29.04
CA ALA A 69 21.61 1.55 -30.49
C ALA A 69 22.96 2.11 -31.01
N ASP A 70 23.38 3.26 -30.48
CA ASP A 70 24.67 3.87 -30.81
C ASP A 70 25.85 2.97 -30.39
N TYR A 71 25.77 2.34 -29.22
CA TYR A 71 26.76 1.36 -28.75
C TYR A 71 26.79 0.09 -29.60
N GLU A 72 25.64 -0.49 -29.94
CA GLU A 72 25.55 -1.70 -30.77
C GLU A 72 26.18 -1.48 -32.16
N ASN A 73 26.01 -0.29 -32.73
CA ASN A 73 26.69 0.10 -33.97
C ASN A 73 28.19 0.32 -33.78
N ALA A 74 28.61 0.99 -32.71
CA ALA A 74 30.01 1.24 -32.43
C ALA A 74 30.80 -0.04 -32.08
N SER A 75 30.15 -1.00 -31.40
CA SER A 75 30.72 -2.28 -30.95
C SER A 75 31.19 -3.16 -32.13
N LYS A 76 30.57 -3.01 -33.31
CA LYS A 76 30.99 -3.70 -34.54
C LYS A 76 32.40 -3.31 -34.99
N ASN A 77 32.78 -2.05 -34.77
CA ASN A 77 34.06 -1.49 -35.25
C ASN A 77 35.17 -1.57 -34.20
N LYS A 78 34.81 -1.47 -32.92
CA LYS A 78 35.77 -1.40 -31.82
C LYS A 78 35.20 -2.03 -30.56
N ASP A 79 36.06 -2.76 -29.87
CA ASP A 79 35.75 -3.37 -28.59
C ASP A 79 35.97 -2.37 -27.44
N TYR A 80 34.92 -2.12 -26.66
CA TYR A 80 34.91 -1.17 -25.53
C TYR A 80 35.05 -1.82 -24.16
N TYR A 81 35.09 -3.16 -24.09
CA TYR A 81 35.20 -3.93 -22.83
C TYR A 81 34.07 -3.67 -21.81
N TYR A 82 32.87 -3.27 -22.26
CA TYR A 82 31.72 -3.04 -21.38
C TYR A 82 31.12 -4.34 -20.82
N ASP A 83 31.45 -5.47 -21.43
CA ASP A 83 31.17 -6.81 -20.94
C ASP A 83 31.86 -7.09 -19.60
N VAL A 84 33.11 -6.65 -19.44
CA VAL A 84 33.86 -6.77 -18.17
C VAL A 84 33.23 -5.89 -17.09
N ASP A 85 32.88 -4.64 -17.42
CA ASP A 85 32.27 -3.71 -16.47
C ASP A 85 30.86 -4.18 -16.04
N ALA A 86 30.08 -4.72 -16.98
CA ALA A 86 28.76 -5.29 -16.71
C ALA A 86 28.86 -6.57 -15.85
N MET A 87 29.84 -7.43 -16.13
CA MET A 87 30.11 -8.62 -15.31
C MET A 87 30.43 -8.24 -13.86
N GLU A 88 31.32 -7.26 -13.64
CA GLU A 88 31.66 -6.81 -12.27
C GLU A 88 30.43 -6.23 -11.55
N HIS A 89 29.58 -5.48 -12.25
CA HIS A 89 28.33 -4.95 -11.69
C HIS A 89 27.34 -6.06 -11.31
N LEU A 90 27.11 -7.05 -12.20
CA LEU A 90 26.23 -8.18 -11.92
C LEU A 90 26.76 -9.08 -10.81
N GLN A 91 28.07 -9.31 -10.78
CA GLN A 91 28.71 -10.11 -9.74
C GLN A 91 28.58 -9.46 -8.37
N ALA A 92 28.74 -8.14 -8.28
CA ALA A 92 28.51 -7.39 -7.06
C ALA A 92 27.03 -7.44 -6.61
N PHE A 93 26.10 -7.36 -7.56
CA PHE A 93 24.66 -7.46 -7.28
C PHE A 93 24.28 -8.85 -6.75
N ILE A 94 24.65 -9.91 -7.46
CA ILE A 94 24.34 -11.29 -7.06
C ILE A 94 24.99 -11.62 -5.72
N ALA A 95 26.22 -11.18 -5.46
CA ALA A 95 26.85 -11.37 -4.16
C ALA A 95 26.09 -10.68 -3.00
N ASP A 96 25.43 -9.54 -3.24
CA ASP A 96 24.56 -8.94 -2.21
C ASP A 96 23.30 -9.76 -1.98
N CYS A 97 22.67 -10.24 -3.06
CA CYS A 97 21.48 -11.09 -2.99
C CYS A 97 21.77 -12.42 -2.29
N ASP A 98 22.87 -13.08 -2.61
CA ASP A 98 23.25 -14.35 -1.98
C ASP A 98 23.53 -14.17 -0.48
N ARG A 99 24.15 -13.06 -0.07
CA ARG A 99 24.30 -12.71 1.36
C ARG A 99 22.94 -12.53 2.05
N ARG A 100 21.96 -11.93 1.37
CA ARG A 100 20.59 -11.77 1.91
C ARG A 100 19.88 -13.11 2.01
N THR A 101 20.03 -13.97 1.01
CA THR A 101 19.50 -15.34 1.01
C THR A 101 20.06 -16.12 2.20
N GLU A 102 21.38 -16.07 2.42
CA GLU A 102 22.02 -16.78 3.53
C GLU A 102 21.59 -16.24 4.90
N ALA A 103 21.46 -14.91 5.03
CA ALA A 103 20.93 -14.30 6.26
C ALA A 103 19.46 -14.70 6.51
N ALA A 104 18.65 -14.80 5.46
CA ALA A 104 17.26 -15.24 5.57
C ALA A 104 17.16 -16.73 5.94
N LYS A 105 18.01 -17.59 5.36
CA LYS A 105 18.15 -19.01 5.72
C LYS A 105 18.56 -19.16 7.19
N LYS A 106 19.55 -18.40 7.65
CA LYS A 106 20.00 -18.43 9.05
C LYS A 106 18.90 -18.04 10.03
N ARG A 107 18.13 -16.98 9.74
CA ARG A 107 16.97 -16.58 10.57
C ARG A 107 15.90 -17.66 10.64
N LEU A 108 15.64 -18.36 9.54
CA LEU A 108 14.69 -19.46 9.54
C LEU A 108 15.22 -20.64 10.36
N ALA A 109 16.49 -20.99 10.22
CA ALA A 109 17.11 -22.07 10.99
C ALA A 109 17.05 -21.79 12.50
N GLU A 110 17.34 -20.56 12.93
CA GLU A 110 17.22 -20.13 14.33
C GLU A 110 15.77 -20.21 14.85
N THR A 111 14.76 -19.98 13.99
CA THR A 111 13.34 -20.13 14.36
C THR A 111 12.82 -21.57 14.29
N GLN A 112 13.53 -22.48 13.62
CA GLN A 112 13.10 -23.86 13.35
C GLN A 112 13.81 -24.90 14.23
N GLU A 113 14.60 -24.48 15.22
CA GLU A 113 15.43 -25.34 16.08
C GLU A 113 14.67 -26.33 17.01
N GLU A 114 13.36 -26.53 16.82
CA GLU A 114 12.59 -27.62 17.42
C GLU A 114 12.30 -28.79 16.45
N LEU A 115 12.86 -28.80 15.23
CA LEU A 115 12.75 -29.94 14.30
C LEU A 115 14.01 -30.80 14.28
N THR A 116 13.84 -32.12 14.44
CA THR A 116 14.91 -33.10 14.27
C THR A 116 15.45 -33.06 12.84
N ALA A 117 16.77 -33.25 12.67
CA ALA A 117 17.45 -33.23 11.37
C ALA A 117 16.83 -34.19 10.34
N GLU A 118 16.18 -35.26 10.80
CA GLU A 118 15.45 -36.21 9.96
C GLU A 118 14.20 -35.61 9.29
N VAL A 119 13.44 -34.79 10.02
CA VAL A 119 12.24 -34.14 9.50
C VAL A 119 12.62 -33.03 8.52
N ALA A 120 13.76 -32.36 8.73
CA ALA A 120 14.32 -31.40 7.78
C ALA A 120 14.74 -32.06 6.46
N ALA A 121 15.37 -33.24 6.50
CA ALA A 121 15.73 -34.00 5.30
C ALA A 121 14.49 -34.42 4.48
N LYS A 122 13.44 -34.92 5.15
CA LYS A 122 12.16 -35.29 4.51
C LYS A 122 11.44 -34.08 3.89
N ALA A 123 11.50 -32.92 4.54
CA ALA A 123 10.99 -31.67 3.94
C ALA A 123 11.75 -31.29 2.67
N ASN A 124 13.08 -31.39 2.68
CA ASN A 124 13.92 -31.07 1.53
C ASN A 124 13.65 -31.98 0.33
N ALA A 125 13.35 -33.26 0.55
CA ALA A 125 12.97 -34.18 -0.55
C ALA A 125 11.65 -33.76 -1.24
N VAL A 126 10.63 -33.38 -0.46
CA VAL A 126 9.36 -32.84 -1.03
C VAL A 126 9.61 -31.57 -1.84
N HIS A 127 10.60 -30.78 -1.42
CA HIS A 127 10.98 -29.53 -2.09
C HIS A 127 11.67 -29.71 -3.43
N GLU A 128 12.60 -30.64 -3.52
CA GLU A 128 13.31 -30.95 -4.77
C GLU A 128 12.30 -31.41 -5.83
N LEU A 129 11.37 -32.29 -5.46
CA LEU A 129 10.30 -32.76 -6.35
C LEU A 129 9.36 -31.62 -6.81
N ALA A 130 8.96 -30.72 -5.91
CA ALA A 130 8.11 -29.58 -6.27
C ALA A 130 8.82 -28.59 -7.23
N GLU A 131 10.12 -28.39 -7.06
CA GLU A 131 10.92 -27.54 -7.95
C GLU A 131 11.08 -28.16 -9.34
N GLU A 132 11.29 -29.47 -9.42
CA GLU A 132 11.33 -30.20 -10.68
C GLU A 132 10.00 -30.14 -11.44
N ILE A 133 8.87 -30.29 -10.72
CA ILE A 133 7.53 -30.14 -11.29
C ILE A 133 7.36 -28.73 -11.88
N GLY A 134 7.69 -27.68 -11.11
CA GLY A 134 7.56 -26.29 -11.59
C GLY A 134 8.41 -26.01 -12.84
N LYS A 135 9.65 -26.51 -12.88
CA LYS A 135 10.54 -26.36 -14.04
C LYS A 135 10.01 -27.09 -15.28
N LYS A 136 9.48 -28.31 -15.12
CA LYS A 136 8.91 -29.07 -16.24
C LYS A 136 7.60 -28.47 -16.73
N LEU A 137 6.77 -27.94 -15.83
CA LEU A 137 5.49 -27.30 -16.17
C LEU A 137 5.70 -26.02 -16.99
N ALA A 138 6.63 -25.15 -16.58
CA ALA A 138 7.00 -23.97 -17.37
C ALA A 138 7.57 -24.32 -18.76
N LYS A 139 8.34 -25.43 -18.87
CA LYS A 139 8.82 -25.93 -20.17
C LYS A 139 7.69 -26.50 -21.03
N ALA A 140 6.73 -27.20 -20.44
CA ALA A 140 5.57 -27.75 -21.15
C ALA A 140 4.67 -26.63 -21.70
N GLU A 141 4.49 -25.55 -20.94
CA GLU A 141 3.78 -24.34 -21.38
C GLU A 141 4.50 -23.67 -22.57
N ALA A 142 5.82 -23.46 -22.47
CA ALA A 142 6.61 -22.87 -23.54
C ALA A 142 6.60 -23.71 -24.83
N LEU A 143 6.66 -25.04 -24.74
CA LEU A 143 6.54 -25.94 -25.89
C LEU A 143 5.12 -25.98 -26.46
N GLY A 144 4.11 -25.78 -25.61
CA GLY A 144 2.73 -25.57 -26.03
C GLY A 144 2.55 -24.29 -26.84
N GLU A 145 3.15 -23.18 -26.40
CA GLU A 145 3.18 -21.92 -27.15
C GLU A 145 3.95 -22.04 -28.48
N ALA A 146 5.01 -22.84 -28.51
CA ALA A 146 5.79 -23.13 -29.71
C ALA A 146 5.11 -24.14 -30.67
N GLY A 147 3.93 -24.67 -30.31
CA GLY A 147 3.15 -25.60 -31.14
C GLY A 147 3.69 -27.04 -31.19
N GLN A 148 4.65 -27.40 -30.33
CA GLN A 148 5.24 -28.74 -30.26
C GLN A 148 4.43 -29.65 -29.31
N VAL A 149 3.26 -30.09 -29.80
CA VAL A 149 2.23 -30.79 -28.98
C VAL A 149 2.70 -32.15 -28.45
N GLU A 150 3.42 -32.95 -29.25
CA GLU A 150 3.90 -34.27 -28.82
C GLU A 150 4.92 -34.19 -27.68
N GLU A 151 5.87 -33.25 -27.76
CA GLU A 151 6.88 -33.05 -26.71
C GLU A 151 6.26 -32.46 -25.44
N SER A 152 5.30 -31.55 -25.58
CA SER A 152 4.52 -31.02 -24.45
C SER A 152 3.73 -32.12 -23.72
N MET A 153 3.05 -33.01 -24.46
CA MET A 153 2.32 -34.14 -23.86
C MET A 153 3.24 -35.12 -23.12
N LYS A 154 4.45 -35.38 -23.66
CA LYS A 154 5.42 -36.24 -22.99
C LYS A 154 5.89 -35.64 -21.65
N LEU A 155 6.15 -34.33 -21.61
CA LEU A 155 6.50 -33.64 -20.37
C LEU A 155 5.36 -33.63 -19.36
N MET A 156 4.11 -33.53 -19.82
CA MET A 156 2.93 -33.63 -18.95
C MET A 156 2.80 -35.01 -18.29
N SER A 157 3.13 -36.09 -19.02
CA SER A 157 3.18 -37.44 -18.43
C SER A 157 4.25 -37.54 -17.34
N GLU A 158 5.45 -36.99 -17.58
CA GLU A 158 6.52 -36.97 -16.59
C GLU A 158 6.18 -36.10 -15.37
N ILE A 159 5.40 -35.02 -15.55
CA ILE A 159 4.90 -34.19 -14.45
C ILE A 159 3.91 -34.96 -13.58
N GLU A 160 3.04 -35.77 -14.18
CA GLU A 160 2.06 -36.58 -13.45
C GLU A 160 2.75 -37.64 -12.56
N GLU A 161 3.82 -38.26 -13.08
CA GLU A 161 4.68 -39.18 -12.30
C GLU A 161 5.35 -38.46 -11.11
N LEU A 162 5.96 -37.29 -11.35
CA LEU A 162 6.57 -36.49 -10.29
C LEU A 162 5.56 -36.01 -9.23
N ARG A 163 4.32 -35.68 -9.64
CA ARG A 163 3.23 -35.34 -8.71
C ARG A 163 2.86 -36.51 -7.81
N SER A 164 2.84 -37.73 -8.35
CA SER A 164 2.61 -38.96 -7.58
C SER A 164 3.71 -39.19 -6.55
N GLU A 165 4.98 -39.03 -6.95
CA GLU A 165 6.12 -39.16 -6.05
C GLU A 165 6.15 -38.08 -4.96
N LYS A 166 5.81 -36.83 -5.32
CA LYS A 166 5.67 -35.72 -4.38
C LYS A 166 4.62 -36.02 -3.32
N ASN A 167 3.44 -36.51 -3.73
CA ASN A 167 2.35 -36.85 -2.80
C ASN A 167 2.78 -37.93 -1.80
N ARG A 168 3.54 -38.95 -2.26
CA ARG A 168 4.10 -39.98 -1.38
C ARG A 168 5.10 -39.40 -0.38
N ALA A 169 6.02 -38.55 -0.84
CA ALA A 169 7.00 -37.89 0.02
C ALA A 169 6.34 -36.94 1.04
N GLU A 170 5.27 -36.25 0.64
CA GLU A 170 4.50 -35.36 1.52
C GLU A 170 3.76 -36.14 2.61
N GLN A 171 3.21 -37.31 2.27
CA GLN A 171 2.57 -38.19 3.24
C GLN A 171 3.58 -38.75 4.26
N GLU A 172 4.78 -39.14 3.82
CA GLU A 172 5.87 -39.57 4.70
C GLU A 172 6.34 -38.43 5.62
N TYR A 173 6.51 -37.23 5.08
CA TYR A 173 6.81 -36.03 5.86
C TYR A 173 5.72 -35.74 6.91
N ARG A 174 4.45 -35.75 6.50
CA ARG A 174 3.29 -35.53 7.38
C ARG A 174 3.22 -36.56 8.51
N SER A 175 3.58 -37.81 8.24
CA SER A 175 3.61 -38.89 9.24
C SER A 175 4.74 -38.72 10.28
N SER A 176 5.82 -38.03 9.92
CA SER A 176 6.99 -37.82 10.78
C SER A 176 6.88 -36.62 11.74
N ILE A 177 5.78 -35.86 11.69
CA ILE A 177 5.61 -34.62 12.47
C ILE A 177 4.54 -34.80 13.56
N PRO A 178 4.86 -34.48 14.84
CA PRO A 178 3.85 -34.44 15.91
C PRO A 178 2.78 -33.37 15.67
N ALA A 179 1.52 -33.69 15.98
CA ALA A 179 0.36 -32.82 15.72
C ALA A 179 0.43 -31.43 16.38
N SER A 180 1.20 -31.25 17.45
CA SER A 180 1.36 -29.97 18.17
C SER A 180 2.24 -28.93 17.46
N THR A 181 3.10 -29.35 16.53
CA THR A 181 4.03 -28.47 15.79
C THR A 181 3.49 -28.10 14.40
N TYR A 182 2.34 -28.66 14.00
CA TYR A 182 1.75 -28.46 12.69
C TYR A 182 1.22 -27.02 12.45
N GLN A 183 1.06 -26.24 13.52
CA GLN A 183 0.44 -24.90 13.49
C GLN A 183 1.41 -23.74 13.25
N GLN A 184 2.72 -23.99 13.20
CA GLN A 184 3.70 -23.01 12.72
C GLN A 184 3.99 -23.32 11.25
N GLN A 185 3.47 -22.49 10.35
CA GLN A 185 3.78 -22.60 8.91
C GLN A 185 5.29 -22.47 8.72
N LYS A 186 5.96 -23.60 8.48
CA LYS A 186 7.38 -23.62 8.20
C LYS A 186 7.56 -23.01 6.81
N LEU A 187 8.26 -21.88 6.78
CA LEU A 187 8.65 -21.17 5.57
C LEU A 187 10.02 -21.70 5.15
N ARG A 188 10.31 -21.66 3.85
CA ARG A 188 11.65 -21.81 3.28
C ARG A 188 12.02 -20.56 2.49
N VAL A 189 13.31 -20.34 2.24
CA VAL A 189 13.77 -19.24 1.36
C VAL A 189 14.06 -19.80 -0.04
N CYS A 190 13.57 -19.14 -1.07
CA CYS A 190 13.95 -19.40 -2.46
C CYS A 190 15.43 -19.03 -2.68
N GLU A 191 16.21 -19.93 -3.26
CA GLU A 191 17.64 -19.69 -3.50
C GLU A 191 17.92 -18.69 -4.62
N VAL A 192 16.93 -18.44 -5.48
CA VAL A 192 17.05 -17.56 -6.66
C VAL A 192 16.72 -16.12 -6.31
N CYS A 193 15.56 -15.88 -5.70
CA CYS A 193 15.04 -14.53 -5.45
C CYS A 193 14.86 -14.19 -3.96
N SER A 194 15.39 -15.01 -3.05
CA SER A 194 15.36 -14.77 -1.59
C SER A 194 13.97 -14.63 -0.96
N ALA A 195 12.89 -14.98 -1.68
CA ALA A 195 11.52 -14.90 -1.19
C ALA A 195 11.19 -16.05 -0.23
N TYR A 196 10.32 -15.80 0.73
CA TYR A 196 9.79 -16.85 1.61
C TYR A 196 8.66 -17.62 0.90
N LEU A 197 8.78 -18.94 0.87
CA LEU A 197 7.81 -19.88 0.29
C LEU A 197 7.28 -20.79 1.38
N GLY A 198 5.98 -21.09 1.37
CA GLY A 198 5.42 -22.11 2.26
C GLY A 198 5.88 -23.50 1.84
N ILE A 199 6.24 -24.35 2.79
CA ILE A 199 6.60 -25.75 2.50
C ILE A 199 5.41 -26.54 1.90
N HIS A 200 4.19 -26.16 2.29
CA HIS A 200 2.92 -26.76 1.88
C HIS A 200 2.09 -25.85 0.96
N ASP A 201 2.72 -24.89 0.28
CA ASP A 201 1.99 -24.09 -0.68
C ASP A 201 1.56 -24.98 -1.88
N ASN A 202 0.32 -24.79 -2.34
CA ASN A 202 -0.22 -25.52 -3.50
C ASN A 202 0.64 -25.28 -4.76
N ASP A 203 0.71 -26.27 -5.64
CA ASP A 203 1.56 -26.20 -6.85
C ASP A 203 1.24 -25.02 -7.76
N ILE A 204 -0.01 -24.56 -7.79
CA ILE A 204 -0.42 -23.33 -8.51
C ILE A 204 0.31 -22.10 -7.95
N ARG A 205 0.38 -21.98 -6.62
CA ARG A 205 1.04 -20.85 -5.95
C ARG A 205 2.56 -20.90 -6.12
N LEU A 206 3.13 -22.10 -6.18
CA LEU A 206 4.54 -22.28 -6.52
C LEU A 206 4.80 -21.92 -7.99
N ALA A 207 3.92 -22.34 -8.90
CA ALA A 207 3.99 -21.95 -10.31
C ALA A 207 3.92 -20.43 -10.49
N ASP A 208 3.01 -19.73 -9.79
CA ASP A 208 2.95 -18.26 -9.80
C ASP A 208 4.25 -17.60 -9.31
N HIS A 209 4.92 -18.23 -8.34
CA HIS A 209 6.22 -17.77 -7.87
C HIS A 209 7.32 -17.95 -8.92
N PHE A 210 7.44 -19.14 -9.49
CA PHE A 210 8.49 -19.49 -10.46
C PHE A 210 8.28 -18.81 -11.82
N GLY A 211 7.02 -18.62 -12.23
CA GLY A 211 6.61 -17.87 -13.43
C GLY A 211 6.52 -16.35 -13.19
N GLY A 212 6.70 -15.88 -11.95
CA GLY A 212 6.64 -14.46 -11.62
C GLY A 212 7.84 -13.67 -12.16
N LYS A 213 7.60 -12.41 -12.57
CA LYS A 213 8.62 -11.48 -13.09
C LYS A 213 9.85 -11.35 -12.18
N LEU A 214 9.65 -11.41 -10.86
CA LEU A 214 10.76 -11.37 -9.90
C LEU A 214 11.68 -12.59 -10.05
N HIS A 215 11.12 -13.81 -10.01
CA HIS A 215 11.92 -15.04 -10.08
C HIS A 215 12.59 -15.17 -11.44
N LEU A 216 11.85 -14.96 -12.53
CA LEU A 216 12.38 -14.98 -13.90
C LEU A 216 13.45 -13.90 -14.11
N GLY A 217 13.28 -12.71 -13.54
CA GLY A 217 14.28 -11.64 -13.61
C GLY A 217 15.61 -12.03 -12.96
N PHE A 218 15.58 -12.70 -11.80
CA PHE A 218 16.80 -13.21 -11.16
C PHE A 218 17.47 -14.34 -11.96
N LEU A 219 16.68 -15.21 -12.58
CA LEU A 219 17.21 -16.23 -13.49
C LEU A 219 17.91 -15.59 -14.68
N ALA A 220 17.27 -14.63 -15.34
CA ALA A 220 17.85 -13.91 -16.47
C ALA A 220 19.17 -13.22 -16.10
N ILE A 221 19.24 -12.60 -14.90
CA ILE A 221 20.48 -11.96 -14.41
C ILE A 221 21.58 -12.99 -14.15
N ARG A 222 21.26 -14.14 -13.52
CA ARG A 222 22.23 -15.21 -13.23
C ARG A 222 22.73 -15.90 -14.49
N GLU A 223 21.84 -16.17 -15.45
CA GLU A 223 22.20 -16.73 -16.75
C GLU A 223 23.11 -15.76 -17.53
N LYS A 224 22.76 -14.46 -17.55
CA LYS A 224 23.57 -13.45 -18.21
C LYS A 224 24.94 -13.27 -17.55
N LEU A 225 25.03 -13.37 -16.24
CA LEU A 225 26.31 -13.41 -15.53
C LEU A 225 27.14 -14.62 -15.95
N ALA A 226 26.55 -15.82 -16.03
CA ALA A 226 27.26 -17.01 -16.47
C ALA A 226 27.76 -16.92 -17.93
N GLU A 227 27.00 -16.26 -18.82
CA GLU A 227 27.43 -15.97 -20.19
C GLU A 227 28.61 -14.98 -20.23
N LEU A 228 28.52 -13.90 -19.44
CA LEU A 228 29.58 -12.89 -19.33
C LEU A 228 30.84 -13.44 -18.65
N GLU A 229 30.73 -14.35 -17.68
CA GLU A 229 31.90 -14.97 -17.05
C GLU A 229 32.72 -15.81 -18.05
N LYS A 230 32.06 -16.47 -19.01
CA LYS A 230 32.74 -17.23 -20.07
C LYS A 230 33.48 -16.32 -21.06
N THR A 231 32.87 -15.20 -21.44
CA THR A 231 33.37 -14.30 -22.49
C THR A 231 34.31 -13.23 -21.92
N ALA A 232 33.89 -12.53 -20.87
CA ALA A 232 34.60 -11.42 -20.23
C ALA A 232 35.58 -11.87 -19.14
N GLY A 233 35.42 -13.06 -18.54
CA GLY A 233 36.31 -13.57 -17.50
C GLY A 233 37.78 -13.73 -17.93
N PRO A 234 38.09 -14.34 -19.08
CA PRO A 234 39.45 -14.40 -19.64
C PRO A 234 40.00 -13.00 -19.96
N ARG A 235 39.18 -12.13 -20.55
CA ARG A 235 39.52 -10.75 -20.92
C ARG A 235 39.84 -9.89 -19.70
N GLN A 236 39.12 -10.07 -18.60
CA GLN A 236 39.41 -9.43 -17.31
C GLN A 236 40.75 -9.88 -16.74
N LYS A 237 41.08 -11.18 -16.83
CA LYS A 237 42.37 -11.72 -16.38
C LYS A 237 43.54 -11.19 -17.22
N GLU A 238 43.36 -11.02 -18.52
CA GLU A 238 44.36 -10.41 -19.42
C GLU A 238 44.56 -8.91 -19.14
N LEU A 239 43.48 -8.16 -18.92
CA LEU A 239 43.54 -6.75 -18.50
C LEU A 239 44.30 -6.60 -17.17
N ARG A 240 44.06 -7.49 -16.21
CA ARG A 240 44.80 -7.51 -14.92
C ARG A 240 46.28 -7.86 -15.08
N LYS A 241 46.65 -8.69 -16.06
CA LYS A 241 48.06 -9.05 -16.35
C LYS A 241 48.83 -7.97 -17.09
N THR A 242 48.17 -7.20 -17.94
CA THR A 242 48.80 -6.16 -18.78
C THR A 242 49.10 -4.86 -18.03
N GLY A 243 48.71 -4.74 -16.75
CA GLY A 243 49.08 -3.61 -15.89
C GLY A 243 48.51 -2.25 -16.35
N ARG A 244 47.57 -2.23 -17.31
CA ARG A 244 46.74 -1.06 -17.60
C ARG A 244 45.73 -0.91 -16.47
N ASP A 245 46.20 -0.42 -15.33
CA ASP A 245 45.31 0.10 -14.28
C ASP A 245 44.48 1.22 -14.90
N ARG A 246 43.19 0.95 -15.14
CA ARG A 246 42.21 1.98 -15.43
C ARG A 246 42.11 2.88 -14.19
N ASP A 247 42.11 4.19 -14.41
CA ASP A 247 42.18 5.25 -13.40
C ASP A 247 41.48 4.89 -12.08
N HIS A 248 42.27 4.94 -11.00
CA HIS A 248 41.91 4.53 -9.64
C HIS A 248 40.79 5.40 -9.00
N GLU A 249 40.36 6.48 -9.66
CA GLU A 249 39.34 7.40 -9.14
C GLU A 249 37.91 6.82 -9.20
N ASP A 250 37.58 5.95 -10.15
CA ASP A 250 36.18 5.48 -10.33
C ASP A 250 35.81 4.24 -9.49
N ARG A 251 36.81 3.46 -9.05
CA ARG A 251 36.60 2.28 -8.16
C ARG A 251 36.01 2.67 -6.80
N SER A 252 36.23 3.91 -6.35
CA SER A 252 35.77 4.38 -5.04
C SER A 252 34.30 4.80 -5.03
N ARG A 253 33.71 5.11 -6.21
CA ARG A 253 32.30 5.55 -6.34
C ARG A 253 31.35 4.46 -6.82
N SER A 254 31.83 3.46 -7.57
CA SER A 254 31.01 2.31 -8.01
C SER A 254 30.84 1.23 -6.92
N ARG A 255 30.70 1.62 -5.66
CA ARG A 255 30.28 0.70 -4.61
C ARG A 255 28.76 0.64 -4.68
N TYR A 256 28.23 -0.43 -5.28
CA TYR A 256 26.78 -0.71 -5.38
C TYR A 256 26.05 -0.20 -4.13
N VAL A 257 25.34 0.94 -4.29
CA VAL A 257 24.83 1.76 -3.17
C VAL A 257 23.57 1.14 -2.56
N GLY A 258 22.92 0.21 -3.26
CA GLY A 258 21.66 -0.41 -2.85
C GLY A 258 21.70 -1.30 -1.61
N GLY A 259 22.90 -1.65 -1.10
CA GLY A 259 23.04 -2.54 0.07
C GLY A 259 23.02 -1.82 1.42
N ARG A 260 23.60 -0.60 1.53
CA ARG A 260 23.83 0.05 2.84
C ARG A 260 22.63 0.81 3.40
N GLU A 261 21.74 1.30 2.53
CA GLU A 261 20.51 2.02 2.94
C GLU A 261 19.49 1.06 3.55
N LEU A 262 19.30 -0.11 2.95
CA LEU A 262 18.33 -1.11 3.38
C LEU A 262 18.76 -1.84 4.67
N ASP A 263 20.06 -2.14 4.79
CA ASP A 263 20.62 -2.82 5.97
C ASP A 263 20.64 -1.91 7.23
N ARG A 264 20.69 -0.58 7.06
CA ARG A 264 20.44 0.36 8.18
C ARG A 264 19.01 0.28 8.69
N ARG A 265 18.02 0.15 7.80
CA ARG A 265 16.60 -0.05 8.18
C ARG A 265 16.40 -1.38 8.92
N SER A 266 17.05 -2.45 8.47
CA SER A 266 16.98 -3.77 9.13
C SER A 266 17.65 -3.79 10.51
N ARG A 267 18.82 -3.15 10.66
CA ARG A 267 19.54 -3.08 11.95
C ARG A 267 18.92 -2.08 12.94
N ALA A 268 18.28 -1.02 12.48
CA ALA A 268 17.54 -0.08 13.33
C ALA A 268 16.32 -0.75 13.98
N LEU A 269 15.65 -1.66 13.26
CA LEU A 269 14.53 -2.45 13.79
C LEU A 269 14.97 -3.57 14.75
N ALA A 270 16.15 -4.17 14.52
CA ALA A 270 16.69 -5.20 15.42
C ALA A 270 17.20 -4.63 16.76
N ARG A 271 17.72 -3.39 16.78
CA ARG A 271 18.20 -2.74 18.02
C ARG A 271 17.09 -2.17 18.91
N SER A 272 15.84 -2.10 18.42
CA SER A 272 14.69 -1.60 19.18
C SER A 272 14.00 -2.67 20.03
N ARG A 273 14.40 -3.96 19.95
CA ARG A 273 13.77 -5.06 20.69
C ARG A 273 14.57 -5.66 21.85
N ASP A 274 15.82 -5.26 22.08
CA ASP A 274 16.66 -5.79 23.17
C ASP A 274 17.07 -4.75 24.23
N ARG A 275 16.15 -3.85 24.63
CA ARG A 275 16.32 -3.05 25.86
C ARG A 275 15.02 -2.92 26.66
N LYS A 276 14.63 -4.04 27.27
CA LYS A 276 14.06 -4.16 28.62
C LYS A 276 14.78 -5.39 29.18
N ASP A 277 15.49 -5.42 30.28
CA ASP A 277 15.29 -4.79 31.58
C ASP A 277 16.58 -5.04 32.40
N THR A 278 17.15 -4.02 33.03
CA THR A 278 17.91 -4.14 34.29
C THR A 278 18.16 -2.72 34.82
N GLY A 279 17.74 -2.52 36.07
CA GLY A 279 17.47 -1.21 36.64
C GLY A 279 18.69 -0.33 36.96
N GLY A 280 18.39 0.97 36.99
CA GLY A 280 18.79 1.89 38.06
C GLY A 280 20.27 2.17 38.26
N ARG A 281 20.76 3.26 37.67
CA ARG A 281 21.61 4.21 38.42
C ARG A 281 21.55 5.62 37.83
N GLU A 282 21.20 6.56 38.71
CA GLU A 282 21.06 7.99 38.47
C GLU A 282 22.34 8.64 37.95
N ILE A 283 22.23 9.49 36.93
CA ILE A 283 23.23 10.54 36.64
C ILE A 283 22.49 11.83 36.28
N LYS A 284 22.78 12.89 37.05
CA LYS A 284 22.27 14.27 36.96
C LYS A 284 22.74 14.99 35.68
N PRO A 285 22.04 16.06 35.22
CA PRO A 285 22.35 16.75 33.99
C PRO A 285 23.53 17.72 34.15
N ALA A 286 24.39 17.82 33.14
CA ALA A 286 25.46 18.81 33.06
C ALA A 286 25.21 19.78 31.89
N GLU A 287 25.47 21.05 32.21
CA GLU A 287 25.14 22.27 31.48
C GLU A 287 25.89 22.51 30.16
N GLU A 288 25.32 23.43 29.38
CA GLU A 288 25.86 24.14 28.23
C GLU A 288 27.32 24.62 28.42
N ARG A 289 28.13 24.45 27.36
CA ARG A 289 29.15 25.46 26.99
C ARG A 289 29.26 25.63 25.47
N LYS A 290 28.99 26.87 25.05
CA LYS A 290 29.48 27.52 23.82
C LYS A 290 31.00 27.51 23.76
N ASP A 291 31.57 27.39 22.56
CA ASP A 291 32.78 28.09 22.10
C ASP A 291 32.83 27.99 20.56
N ARG A 292 32.64 29.08 19.79
CA ARG A 292 33.57 30.16 19.40
C ARG A 292 34.53 29.80 18.26
N ASN A 293 34.41 30.58 17.19
CA ASN A 293 35.32 30.72 16.05
C ASN A 293 36.78 30.81 16.48
N ASP A 294 37.67 30.20 15.71
CA ASP A 294 38.88 30.90 15.26
C ASP A 294 39.34 30.36 13.90
N GLY A 295 39.60 31.28 12.97
CA GLY A 295 40.20 30.98 11.68
C GLY A 295 41.71 30.91 11.81
N ARG A 296 42.36 30.24 10.85
CA ARG A 296 43.70 30.61 10.39
C ARG A 296 44.08 29.86 9.13
N ASP A 297 44.27 30.65 8.08
CA ASP A 297 45.01 30.34 6.87
C ASP A 297 46.38 29.76 7.18
N ARG A 298 46.85 28.86 6.31
CA ARG A 298 48.27 28.71 6.00
C ARG A 298 48.44 28.11 4.61
N ASP A 299 48.71 29.01 3.67
CA ASP A 299 49.48 28.74 2.47
C ASP A 299 50.81 28.08 2.82
N ARG A 300 51.31 27.20 1.95
CA ARG A 300 52.75 27.04 1.77
C ARG A 300 53.13 26.52 0.39
N ASP A 301 54.08 27.27 -0.16
CA ASP A 301 54.63 27.28 -1.50
C ASP A 301 55.30 26.00 -2.00
N ARG A 302 55.34 25.97 -3.34
CA ARG A 302 56.27 25.23 -4.20
C ARG A 302 57.72 25.67 -3.96
N GLY A 303 58.66 24.73 -3.99
CA GLY A 303 60.09 25.03 -4.09
C GLY A 303 60.97 23.79 -4.24
N GLU A 304 61.63 23.67 -5.39
CA GLU A 304 62.48 22.57 -5.84
C GLU A 304 63.84 22.44 -5.13
N ARG A 305 64.45 21.23 -5.23
CA ARG A 305 65.87 20.88 -5.58
C ARG A 305 66.31 19.61 -4.82
N ARG A 306 66.45 18.44 -5.45
CA ARG A 306 67.56 17.87 -6.28
C ARG A 306 68.72 17.21 -5.49
N ARG A 307 69.06 15.98 -5.95
CA ARG A 307 70.30 15.16 -5.80
C ARG A 307 70.43 14.33 -4.51
N SER A 308 71.01 13.12 -4.45
CA SER A 308 71.51 12.09 -5.39
C SER A 308 72.07 10.93 -4.54
N SER A 309 72.34 9.77 -5.16
CA SER A 309 73.29 8.69 -4.76
C SER A 309 72.71 7.56 -3.89
N ASP A 310 72.49 6.35 -4.47
CA ASP A 310 73.42 5.19 -4.56
C ASP A 310 73.35 4.32 -3.26
N ARG A 311 73.37 2.98 -3.21
CA ARG A 311 73.64 1.86 -4.12
C ARG A 311 73.19 0.56 -3.41
N ASN A 312 72.82 -0.45 -4.22
CA ASN A 312 72.95 -1.91 -4.04
C ASN A 312 73.33 -2.52 -2.67
N SER A 313 72.63 -3.59 -2.26
CA SER A 313 73.14 -4.96 -2.48
C SER A 313 72.07 -6.04 -2.28
N ARG A 314 72.15 -7.07 -3.13
CA ARG A 314 71.42 -8.34 -3.06
C ARG A 314 72.23 -9.32 -2.20
N ARG A 315 71.58 -10.23 -1.46
CA ARG A 315 71.93 -11.66 -1.42
C ARG A 315 70.90 -12.50 -0.66
N SER A 316 70.93 -13.78 -0.96
CA SER A 316 69.85 -14.75 -0.94
C SER A 316 70.32 -16.08 -0.33
N ARG A 317 69.36 -16.87 0.20
CA ARG A 317 69.42 -18.32 0.56
C ARG A 317 70.19 -18.62 1.87
N SER A 318 69.79 -19.57 2.74
CA SER A 318 69.24 -20.92 2.50
C SER A 318 68.52 -21.55 3.72
N ARG A 319 67.63 -22.50 3.40
CA ARG A 319 67.09 -23.68 4.15
C ARG A 319 68.14 -24.40 5.04
N ASP A 320 67.88 -25.25 6.06
CA ASP A 320 66.72 -26.04 6.49
C ASP A 320 66.97 -26.63 7.92
N ARG A 321 65.88 -27.01 8.62
CA ARG A 321 65.68 -28.10 9.62
C ARG A 321 66.40 -28.13 10.99
N SER A 322 65.62 -28.08 12.07
CA SER A 322 65.37 -29.25 12.96
C SER A 322 64.36 -29.00 14.10
N ARG A 323 63.36 -29.90 14.17
CA ARG A 323 62.68 -30.56 15.31
C ARG A 323 61.93 -29.74 16.41
N GLU A 324 60.63 -30.09 16.51
CA GLU A 324 59.78 -30.31 17.71
C GLU A 324 59.68 -29.23 18.80
N ARG A 325 58.47 -28.68 18.98
CA ARG A 325 57.69 -28.91 20.22
C ARG A 325 56.25 -28.40 20.15
N ASP A 326 55.44 -29.17 20.85
CA ASP A 326 53.99 -29.18 20.99
C ASP A 326 53.28 -27.86 21.31
N ARG A 327 52.05 -27.78 20.78
CA ARG A 327 50.99 -26.91 21.26
C ARG A 327 50.58 -27.37 22.66
N HIS A 328 50.73 -26.51 23.68
CA HIS A 328 50.01 -26.67 24.93
C HIS A 328 49.00 -25.56 25.17
N ASN A 329 47.77 -26.02 25.24
CA ASN A 329 46.54 -25.42 25.71
C ASN A 329 46.69 -25.12 27.22
N ASP A 330 46.33 -23.92 27.67
CA ASP A 330 46.24 -23.62 29.10
C ASP A 330 44.81 -23.20 29.47
N ARG A 331 44.04 -24.24 29.81
CA ARG A 331 42.87 -24.15 30.69
C ARG A 331 43.39 -24.16 32.13
N ARG A 332 43.09 -23.14 32.93
CA ARG A 332 43.11 -23.28 34.41
C ARG A 332 41.71 -23.26 35.00
N ARG A 333 41.36 -24.44 35.53
CA ARG A 333 40.25 -24.71 36.45
C ARG A 333 40.45 -23.99 37.78
N ARG A 334 39.35 -23.64 38.45
CA ARG A 334 39.23 -23.81 39.91
C ARG A 334 37.79 -24.13 40.29
N SER A 335 37.63 -25.25 40.99
CA SER A 335 36.40 -25.73 41.61
C SER A 335 36.68 -26.10 43.07
N ARG A 336 35.67 -25.84 43.93
CA ARG A 336 35.50 -26.22 45.36
C ARG A 336 36.25 -25.31 46.35
N SER A 337 35.63 -24.75 47.39
CA SER A 337 34.76 -25.39 48.37
C SER A 337 33.57 -24.53 48.85
N ARG A 338 32.52 -25.25 49.27
CA ARG A 338 31.35 -24.83 50.06
C ARG A 338 31.78 -24.40 51.48
N GLU A 339 31.25 -23.28 51.98
CA GLU A 339 30.49 -23.19 53.24
C GLU A 339 30.17 -21.73 53.59
N ARG A 340 29.01 -21.53 54.22
CA ARG A 340 28.46 -20.25 54.74
C ARG A 340 28.04 -19.21 53.70
N SER A 341 26.84 -19.41 53.16
CA SER A 341 25.76 -18.38 53.21
C SER A 341 24.41 -18.98 52.83
N ARG A 342 23.99 -20.02 53.56
CA ARG A 342 22.57 -20.34 53.76
C ARG A 342 22.08 -19.60 55.01
N ARG A 343 21.99 -18.27 54.96
CA ARG A 343 21.23 -17.45 55.92
C ARG A 343 21.09 -15.98 55.49
N LEU A 344 20.76 -15.71 54.23
CA LEU A 344 20.33 -14.36 53.83
C LEU A 344 19.46 -14.35 52.56
N VAL A 345 18.67 -15.40 52.36
CA VAL A 345 17.65 -15.49 51.30
C VAL A 345 16.25 -15.74 51.90
N LEU A 346 16.11 -15.70 53.23
CA LEU A 346 14.84 -15.80 53.96
C LEU A 346 14.62 -14.60 54.90
N LEU A 347 14.95 -13.38 54.44
CA LEU A 347 14.61 -12.14 55.15
C LEU A 347 14.15 -11.01 54.21
N PHE A 348 13.71 -11.33 52.99
CA PHE A 348 13.02 -10.36 52.12
C PHE A 348 11.53 -10.67 51.90
N PHE A 349 11.01 -11.72 52.54
CA PHE A 349 9.59 -12.13 52.47
C PHE A 349 8.90 -12.16 53.85
N SER A 350 9.21 -11.22 54.74
CA SER A 350 8.46 -11.10 56.01
C SER A 350 8.33 -9.67 56.53
N ASN A 351 8.30 -8.66 55.64
CA ASN A 351 7.83 -7.34 56.02
C ASN A 351 6.50 -7.05 55.30
N PRO A 352 5.35 -7.35 55.94
CA PRO A 352 4.03 -7.07 55.37
C PRO A 352 3.81 -5.59 55.07
N VAL A 353 4.59 -4.70 55.71
CA VAL A 353 4.54 -3.25 55.54
C VAL A 353 5.08 -2.79 54.17
N THR A 354 6.12 -3.42 53.65
CA THR A 354 6.75 -3.02 52.37
C THR A 354 5.99 -3.53 51.13
N THR A 355 5.35 -4.69 51.23
CA THR A 355 4.43 -5.19 50.18
C THR A 355 3.11 -4.43 50.19
N MET A 356 2.59 -4.03 51.37
CA MET A 356 1.40 -3.16 51.45
C MET A 356 1.65 -1.78 50.84
N LEU A 357 2.76 -1.11 51.19
CA LEU A 357 3.08 0.23 50.67
C LEU A 357 3.21 0.22 49.14
N THR A 358 3.88 -0.78 48.55
CA THR A 358 4.02 -0.86 47.09
C THR A 358 2.70 -1.13 46.38
N THR A 359 1.79 -1.93 46.96
CA THR A 359 0.44 -2.10 46.41
C THR A 359 -0.41 -0.85 46.54
N GLU A 360 -0.32 -0.12 47.66
CA GLU A 360 -1.06 1.14 47.86
C GLU A 360 -0.57 2.23 46.91
N PHE A 361 0.75 2.35 46.67
CA PHE A 361 1.30 3.28 45.68
C PHE A 361 0.85 2.96 44.25
N VAL A 362 0.75 1.68 43.87
CA VAL A 362 0.24 1.28 42.55
C VAL A 362 -1.26 1.55 42.43
N GLN A 363 -2.04 1.27 43.48
CA GLN A 363 -3.47 1.60 43.50
C GLN A 363 -3.73 3.10 43.45
N LEU A 364 -2.93 3.89 44.18
CA LEU A 364 -2.99 5.34 44.18
C LEU A 364 -2.59 5.90 42.81
N ALA A 365 -1.55 5.37 42.17
CA ALA A 365 -1.15 5.75 40.82
C ALA A 365 -2.22 5.39 39.76
N LEU A 366 -2.89 4.24 39.90
CA LEU A 366 -4.01 3.86 39.03
C LEU A 366 -5.26 4.73 39.24
N LEU A 367 -5.54 5.15 40.48
CA LEU A 367 -6.63 6.07 40.82
C LEU A 367 -6.37 7.49 40.30
N PHE A 368 -5.16 8.03 40.51
CA PHE A 368 -4.79 9.34 39.96
C PHE A 368 -4.67 9.31 38.43
N GLY A 369 -4.18 8.21 37.86
CA GLY A 369 -4.12 7.99 36.41
C GLY A 369 -5.52 7.95 35.79
N SER A 370 -6.43 7.17 36.36
CA SER A 370 -7.83 7.09 35.89
C SER A 370 -8.59 8.40 36.10
N GLY A 371 -8.37 9.10 37.22
CA GLY A 371 -8.93 10.43 37.47
C GLY A 371 -8.44 11.49 36.48
N SER A 372 -7.16 11.47 36.12
CA SER A 372 -6.57 12.38 35.12
C SER A 372 -7.11 12.11 33.72
N ILE A 373 -7.28 10.83 33.36
CA ILE A 373 -7.90 10.42 32.08
C ILE A 373 -9.36 10.88 32.03
N PHE A 374 -10.13 10.67 33.10
CA PHE A 374 -11.51 11.12 33.20
C PHE A 374 -11.62 12.64 33.07
N PHE A 375 -10.76 13.40 33.75
CA PHE A 375 -10.69 14.85 33.62
C PHE A 375 -10.39 15.30 32.19
N LEU A 376 -9.43 14.66 31.52
CA LEU A 376 -9.13 14.90 30.10
C LEU A 376 -10.35 14.62 29.20
N PHE A 377 -11.10 13.54 29.43
CA PHE A 377 -12.33 13.24 28.69
C PHE A 377 -13.43 14.28 28.93
N VAL A 378 -13.59 14.76 30.16
CA VAL A 378 -14.57 15.81 30.49
C VAL A 378 -14.19 17.13 29.81
N VAL A 379 -12.92 17.54 29.91
CA VAL A 379 -12.42 18.74 29.22
C VAL A 379 -12.59 18.61 27.71
N LEU A 380 -12.24 17.45 27.12
CA LEU A 380 -12.46 17.19 25.71
C LEU A 380 -13.95 17.27 25.34
N GLY A 381 -14.84 16.74 26.16
CA GLY A 381 -16.30 16.84 25.97
C GLY A 381 -16.80 18.28 25.99
N ILE A 382 -16.31 19.09 26.94
CA ILE A 382 -16.65 20.52 27.02
C ILE A 382 -16.12 21.28 25.80
N VAL A 383 -14.85 21.07 25.43
CA VAL A 383 -14.23 21.70 24.26
C VAL A 383 -14.99 21.33 22.99
N LEU A 384 -15.30 20.05 22.79
CA LEU A 384 -16.09 19.62 21.63
C LEU A 384 -17.47 20.28 21.64
N LYS A 385 -18.20 20.25 22.76
CA LYS A 385 -19.53 20.86 22.84
C LYS A 385 -19.55 22.38 22.57
N VAL A 386 -18.51 23.09 22.98
CA VAL A 386 -18.39 24.55 22.75
C VAL A 386 -17.95 24.87 21.33
N THR A 387 -17.10 24.02 20.72
CA THR A 387 -16.53 24.28 19.39
C THR A 387 -17.39 23.76 18.25
N THR A 388 -18.22 22.74 18.47
CA THR A 388 -19.09 22.16 17.44
C THR A 388 -20.45 22.84 17.39
N THR A 389 -20.96 23.06 16.18
CA THR A 389 -22.35 23.46 16.01
C THR A 389 -23.28 22.25 16.25
N PRO A 390 -24.45 22.45 16.88
CA PRO A 390 -25.40 21.36 17.18
C PRO A 390 -26.05 20.76 15.92
N PHE A 391 -26.10 21.53 14.84
CA PHE A 391 -26.62 21.14 13.54
C PHE A 391 -25.56 21.32 12.45
N PRO A 392 -25.62 20.55 11.35
CA PRO A 392 -24.65 20.68 10.27
C PRO A 392 -24.90 21.98 9.49
N THR A 393 -23.82 22.63 9.06
CA THR A 393 -23.91 23.76 8.13
C THR A 393 -23.78 23.23 6.70
N ILE A 394 -24.90 23.16 5.98
CA ILE A 394 -24.92 22.74 4.58
C ILE A 394 -24.52 23.95 3.72
N VAL A 395 -23.29 23.94 3.23
CA VAL A 395 -22.82 24.92 2.24
C VAL A 395 -23.27 24.47 0.86
N ARG A 396 -23.76 25.39 0.02
CA ARG A 396 -24.00 25.16 -1.40
C ARG A 396 -23.54 26.39 -2.16
N HIS A 397 -22.67 26.21 -3.14
CA HIS A 397 -22.24 27.29 -4.02
C HIS A 397 -23.32 27.57 -5.05
N ARG A 398 -23.32 28.79 -5.61
CA ARG A 398 -24.29 29.19 -6.64
C ARG A 398 -24.21 28.27 -7.86
N ASP A 399 -23.00 27.89 -8.26
CA ASP A 399 -22.77 27.05 -9.44
C ASP A 399 -23.28 25.61 -9.21
N GLU A 400 -23.40 25.18 -7.93
CA GLU A 400 -23.97 23.88 -7.53
C GLU A 400 -25.51 23.88 -7.49
N GLU A 401 -26.17 25.03 -7.70
CA GLU A 401 -27.64 25.12 -7.75
C GLU A 401 -28.21 24.77 -9.13
N TYR A 402 -27.37 24.78 -10.18
CA TYR A 402 -27.78 24.61 -11.56
C TYR A 402 -27.12 23.37 -12.18
N TYR A 403 -27.79 22.77 -13.17
CA TYR A 403 -27.21 21.82 -14.11
C TYR A 403 -27.38 22.35 -15.53
N ILE A 404 -26.49 21.93 -16.41
CA ILE A 404 -26.51 22.32 -17.82
C ILE A 404 -27.40 21.33 -18.58
N ASP A 405 -28.36 21.83 -19.33
CA ASP A 405 -29.07 21.02 -20.32
C ASP A 405 -28.22 20.94 -21.60
N PRO A 406 -27.71 19.76 -22.00
CA PRO A 406 -26.80 19.62 -23.12
C PRO A 406 -27.47 19.89 -24.48
N ASP A 407 -28.80 19.80 -24.58
CA ASP A 407 -29.52 20.03 -25.84
C ASP A 407 -29.70 21.53 -26.12
N THR A 408 -29.81 22.33 -25.07
CA THR A 408 -30.07 23.79 -25.17
C THR A 408 -28.87 24.64 -24.77
N GLY A 409 -27.93 24.09 -23.99
CA GLY A 409 -26.83 24.81 -23.36
C GLY A 409 -27.26 25.67 -22.17
N ASP A 410 -28.55 25.65 -21.80
CA ASP A 410 -29.11 26.50 -20.75
C ASP A 410 -28.86 25.92 -19.35
N GLU A 411 -28.55 26.80 -18.39
CA GLU A 411 -28.47 26.45 -16.98
C GLU A 411 -29.87 26.34 -16.36
N ARG A 412 -30.21 25.17 -15.81
CA ARG A 412 -31.49 24.89 -15.15
C ARG A 412 -31.30 24.60 -13.67
N LEU A 413 -32.22 25.06 -12.84
CA LEU A 413 -32.17 24.84 -11.39
C LEU A 413 -32.45 23.37 -11.04
N PHE A 414 -31.67 22.80 -10.13
CA PHE A 414 -32.00 21.54 -9.49
C PHE A 414 -33.29 21.65 -8.66
N ALA A 415 -34.15 20.63 -8.72
CA ALA A 415 -35.30 20.52 -7.83
C ALA A 415 -34.87 20.33 -6.37
N SER A 416 -35.68 20.81 -5.42
CA SER A 416 -35.43 20.58 -4.00
C SER A 416 -36.05 19.27 -3.55
N LEU A 417 -35.40 18.61 -2.59
CA LEU A 417 -35.95 17.45 -1.90
C LEU A 417 -37.26 17.77 -1.13
N ASP A 418 -37.52 19.04 -0.81
CA ASP A 418 -38.77 19.44 -0.16
C ASP A 418 -39.97 19.54 -1.10
N ASP A 419 -39.71 19.69 -2.40
CA ASP A 419 -40.75 19.74 -3.43
C ASP A 419 -41.45 18.38 -3.55
N ASN A 420 -42.69 18.40 -4.04
CA ASN A 420 -43.40 17.16 -4.36
C ASN A 420 -42.64 16.38 -5.44
N PRO A 421 -42.56 15.04 -5.33
CA PRO A 421 -41.84 14.24 -6.28
C PRO A 421 -42.52 14.26 -7.66
N SER A 422 -41.72 14.35 -8.72
CA SER A 422 -42.19 14.29 -10.12
C SER A 422 -41.82 12.98 -10.81
N LEU A 423 -40.89 12.20 -10.24
CA LEU A 423 -40.42 10.92 -10.78
C LEU A 423 -40.59 9.81 -9.75
N LYS A 424 -40.58 8.55 -10.20
CA LYS A 424 -40.65 7.39 -9.29
C LYS A 424 -39.31 7.12 -8.61
N LEU A 425 -38.20 7.16 -9.36
CA LEU A 425 -36.86 6.86 -8.86
C LEU A 425 -35.84 7.97 -9.21
N SER A 426 -35.00 8.35 -8.25
CA SER A 426 -33.74 9.07 -8.51
C SER A 426 -32.56 8.21 -8.10
N VAL A 427 -31.61 7.98 -8.99
CA VAL A 427 -30.33 7.30 -8.70
C VAL A 427 -29.26 8.36 -8.50
N ILE A 428 -28.59 8.35 -7.37
CA ILE A 428 -27.51 9.28 -7.01
C ILE A 428 -26.20 8.51 -7.07
N VAL A 429 -25.30 8.98 -7.93
CA VAL A 429 -24.00 8.38 -8.19
C VAL A 429 -22.90 9.38 -7.80
N PRO A 430 -22.26 9.25 -6.63
CA PRO A 430 -21.09 10.05 -6.30
C PRO A 430 -19.87 9.55 -7.08
N ALA A 431 -19.16 10.45 -7.77
CA ALA A 431 -17.97 10.15 -8.54
C ALA A 431 -16.81 11.08 -8.14
N PHE A 432 -15.63 10.51 -7.95
CA PHE A 432 -14.39 11.26 -7.69
C PHE A 432 -13.19 10.56 -8.31
N ASP A 433 -12.65 11.14 -9.38
CA ASP A 433 -11.60 10.56 -10.21
C ASP A 433 -11.96 9.12 -10.64
N GLU A 434 -13.06 9.00 -11.38
CA GLU A 434 -13.69 7.74 -11.80
C GLU A 434 -13.89 7.63 -13.33
N GLU A 435 -13.12 8.38 -14.15
CA GLU A 435 -13.30 8.46 -15.61
C GLU A 435 -13.39 7.09 -16.31
N LYS A 436 -12.73 6.06 -15.76
CA LYS A 436 -12.66 4.70 -16.33
C LYS A 436 -13.77 3.77 -15.85
N ARG A 437 -14.25 3.94 -14.61
CA ARG A 437 -15.21 3.03 -13.98
C ARG A 437 -16.65 3.51 -14.15
N LEU A 438 -16.84 4.83 -14.19
CA LEU A 438 -18.14 5.46 -14.33
C LEU A 438 -18.91 4.98 -15.59
N PRO A 439 -18.31 4.87 -16.80
CA PRO A 439 -19.03 4.41 -18.00
C PRO A 439 -19.64 3.02 -17.84
N LEU A 440 -18.86 2.04 -17.36
CA LEU A 440 -19.31 0.66 -17.22
C LEU A 440 -20.52 0.54 -16.28
N MET A 441 -20.48 1.27 -15.16
CA MET A 441 -21.59 1.31 -14.20
C MET A 441 -22.82 2.01 -14.80
N LEU A 442 -22.63 3.15 -15.49
CA LEU A 442 -23.72 3.91 -16.09
C LEU A 442 -24.41 3.13 -17.22
N ASP A 443 -23.65 2.40 -18.04
CA ASP A 443 -24.20 1.56 -19.11
C ASP A 443 -25.13 0.50 -18.53
N GLU A 444 -24.69 -0.26 -17.52
CA GLU A 444 -25.52 -1.27 -16.84
C GLU A 444 -26.76 -0.63 -16.18
N CYS A 445 -26.56 0.50 -15.48
CA CYS A 445 -27.62 1.25 -14.80
C CYS A 445 -28.71 1.68 -15.78
N LEU A 446 -28.31 2.39 -16.85
CA LEU A 446 -29.22 2.97 -17.82
C LEU A 446 -29.90 1.89 -18.65
N GLU A 447 -29.20 0.82 -19.05
CA GLU A 447 -29.81 -0.32 -19.74
C GLU A 447 -30.93 -0.93 -18.89
N TYR A 448 -30.65 -1.19 -17.60
CA TYR A 448 -31.63 -1.77 -16.68
C TYR A 448 -32.85 -0.86 -16.49
N LEU A 449 -32.64 0.44 -16.25
CA LEU A 449 -33.70 1.41 -16.02
C LEU A 449 -34.54 1.67 -17.27
N GLN A 450 -33.92 1.74 -18.45
CA GLN A 450 -34.63 1.89 -19.73
C GLN A 450 -35.51 0.67 -20.02
N LYS A 451 -34.96 -0.53 -19.85
CA LYS A 451 -35.71 -1.79 -20.01
C LYS A 451 -36.92 -1.85 -19.06
N ARG A 452 -36.77 -1.30 -17.86
CA ARG A 452 -37.85 -1.22 -16.88
C ARG A 452 -38.91 -0.20 -17.25
N ALA A 453 -38.52 1.01 -17.62
CA ALA A 453 -39.43 2.05 -18.10
C ALA A 453 -40.20 1.62 -19.36
N GLY A 454 -39.60 0.80 -20.22
CA GLY A 454 -40.28 0.21 -21.39
C GLY A 454 -41.34 -0.83 -21.03
N LYS A 455 -41.21 -1.50 -19.88
CA LYS A 455 -42.19 -2.50 -19.40
C LYS A 455 -43.30 -1.88 -18.55
N GLU A 456 -42.94 -0.95 -17.68
CA GLU A 456 -43.85 -0.27 -16.74
C GLU A 456 -44.02 1.20 -17.17
N LYS A 457 -45.16 1.56 -17.75
CA LYS A 457 -45.42 2.94 -18.22
C LYS A 457 -45.35 3.99 -17.12
N ASP A 458 -45.66 3.61 -15.88
CA ASP A 458 -45.63 4.50 -14.72
C ASP A 458 -44.23 4.61 -14.08
N PHE A 459 -43.24 3.84 -14.58
CA PHE A 459 -41.88 3.87 -14.04
C PHE A 459 -41.05 4.96 -14.72
N THR A 460 -40.92 6.08 -14.03
CA THR A 460 -40.06 7.20 -14.44
C THR A 460 -38.85 7.30 -13.53
N TYR A 461 -37.70 7.62 -14.11
CA TYR A 461 -36.44 7.65 -13.39
C TYR A 461 -35.55 8.81 -13.83
N GLU A 462 -34.59 9.14 -12.98
CA GLU A 462 -33.44 9.97 -13.30
C GLU A 462 -32.17 9.42 -12.65
N VAL A 463 -31.02 9.77 -13.21
CA VAL A 463 -29.69 9.49 -12.68
C VAL A 463 -28.99 10.83 -12.49
N ILE A 464 -28.53 11.11 -11.27
CA ILE A 464 -27.79 12.31 -10.90
C ILE A 464 -26.35 11.88 -10.61
N ILE A 465 -25.44 12.26 -11.49
CA ILE A 465 -24.02 12.02 -11.34
C ILE A 465 -23.44 13.22 -10.59
N VAL A 466 -22.88 12.99 -9.41
CA VAL A 466 -22.31 14.03 -8.56
C VAL A 466 -20.79 13.93 -8.57
N SER A 467 -20.13 14.82 -9.31
CA SER A 467 -18.66 14.91 -9.32
C SER A 467 -18.16 15.69 -8.11
N ASP A 468 -17.44 15.03 -7.20
CA ASP A 468 -16.90 15.62 -5.96
C ASP A 468 -15.60 16.40 -6.19
N GLY A 469 -15.62 17.33 -7.15
CA GLY A 469 -14.44 18.11 -7.56
C GLY A 469 -13.34 17.25 -8.19
N SER A 470 -13.72 16.33 -9.09
CA SER A 470 -12.80 15.45 -9.82
C SER A 470 -11.76 16.25 -10.61
N ARG A 471 -10.55 15.71 -10.73
CA ARG A 471 -9.42 16.33 -11.47
C ARG A 471 -9.16 15.69 -12.83
N ASP A 472 -9.75 14.51 -13.06
CA ASP A 472 -9.73 13.80 -14.32
C ASP A 472 -10.92 14.19 -15.22
N ARG A 473 -11.15 13.44 -16.30
CA ARG A 473 -12.26 13.69 -17.24
C ARG A 473 -13.60 13.12 -16.78
N THR A 474 -13.79 12.86 -15.47
CA THR A 474 -15.05 12.32 -14.94
C THR A 474 -16.25 13.20 -15.29
N VAL A 475 -16.09 14.53 -15.23
CA VAL A 475 -17.17 15.48 -15.55
C VAL A 475 -17.52 15.43 -17.04
N ASP A 476 -16.52 15.44 -17.92
CA ASP A 476 -16.71 15.35 -19.37
C ASP A 476 -17.46 14.07 -19.74
N VAL A 477 -17.02 12.93 -19.20
CA VAL A 477 -17.69 11.63 -19.40
C VAL A 477 -19.15 11.70 -18.92
N ALA A 478 -19.41 12.25 -17.74
CA ALA A 478 -20.78 12.38 -17.23
C ALA A 478 -21.66 13.29 -18.12
N MET A 479 -21.07 14.34 -18.69
CA MET A 479 -21.74 15.25 -19.63
C MET A 479 -22.05 14.57 -20.96
N ASP A 480 -21.16 13.70 -21.47
CA ASP A 480 -21.42 12.90 -22.67
C ASP A 480 -22.66 12.01 -22.50
N TYR A 481 -22.81 11.36 -21.32
CA TYR A 481 -24.02 10.59 -20.99
C TYR A 481 -25.27 11.45 -20.84
N SER A 482 -25.13 12.65 -20.29
CA SER A 482 -26.21 13.64 -20.23
C SER A 482 -26.69 14.01 -21.64
N GLN A 483 -25.76 14.24 -22.56
CA GLN A 483 -26.04 14.56 -23.95
C GLN A 483 -26.68 13.38 -24.70
N LEU A 484 -26.23 12.16 -24.44
CA LEU A 484 -26.73 10.96 -25.11
C LEU A 484 -28.17 10.61 -24.72
N HIS A 485 -28.54 10.80 -23.44
CA HIS A 485 -29.83 10.38 -22.90
C HIS A 485 -30.80 11.51 -22.57
N GLY A 486 -30.34 12.76 -22.68
CA GLY A 486 -31.07 13.98 -22.39
C GLY A 486 -31.09 14.34 -20.89
N ALA A 487 -31.12 15.65 -20.62
CA ALA A 487 -31.11 16.24 -19.27
C ALA A 487 -32.25 15.79 -18.35
N ASN A 488 -33.34 15.26 -18.91
CA ASN A 488 -34.45 14.74 -18.10
C ASN A 488 -34.11 13.42 -17.42
N LYS A 489 -33.24 12.60 -18.02
CA LYS A 489 -32.87 11.27 -17.53
C LYS A 489 -31.52 11.26 -16.82
N VAL A 490 -30.54 11.99 -17.33
CA VAL A 490 -29.19 12.06 -16.76
C VAL A 490 -28.86 13.51 -16.46
N ARG A 491 -28.45 13.81 -15.22
CA ARG A 491 -28.08 15.15 -14.76
C ARG A 491 -26.72 15.10 -14.08
N VAL A 492 -25.90 16.12 -14.34
CA VAL A 492 -24.56 16.22 -13.75
C VAL A 492 -24.55 17.36 -12.73
N LEU A 493 -24.10 17.06 -11.52
CA LEU A 493 -23.84 18.02 -10.46
C LEU A 493 -22.34 18.04 -10.20
N GLU A 494 -21.68 19.12 -10.61
CA GLU A 494 -20.26 19.34 -10.33
C GLU A 494 -20.09 20.15 -9.04
N LEU A 495 -19.36 19.61 -8.07
CA LEU A 495 -19.03 20.32 -6.84
C LEU A 495 -17.78 21.18 -7.03
N VAL A 496 -17.81 22.40 -6.51
CA VAL A 496 -16.71 23.37 -6.65
C VAL A 496 -15.45 22.91 -5.92
N GLU A 497 -15.63 22.18 -4.83
CA GLU A 497 -14.56 21.64 -4.00
C GLU A 497 -14.85 20.20 -3.60
N ASN A 498 -13.79 19.43 -3.35
CA ASN A 498 -13.92 18.07 -2.83
C ASN A 498 -14.37 18.10 -1.36
N ARG A 499 -15.58 17.61 -1.10
CA ARG A 499 -16.18 17.51 0.25
C ARG A 499 -16.14 16.08 0.79
N GLY A 500 -15.98 15.10 -0.09
CA GLY A 500 -15.99 13.68 0.19
C GLY A 500 -17.31 13.03 -0.22
N LYS A 501 -17.30 11.68 -0.23
CA LYS A 501 -18.41 10.83 -0.64
C LYS A 501 -19.75 11.19 0.01
N GLY A 502 -19.79 11.38 1.32
CA GLY A 502 -21.01 11.77 2.04
C GLY A 502 -21.53 13.15 1.66
N GLY A 503 -20.64 14.10 1.38
CA GLY A 503 -20.99 15.43 0.87
C GLY A 503 -21.63 15.36 -0.52
N ALA A 504 -21.02 14.61 -1.43
CA ALA A 504 -21.53 14.36 -2.77
C ALA A 504 -22.91 13.65 -2.75
N VAL A 505 -23.04 12.58 -1.96
CA VAL A 505 -24.32 11.89 -1.78
C VAL A 505 -25.37 12.83 -1.20
N ARG A 506 -25.04 13.62 -0.15
CA ARG A 506 -25.97 14.58 0.46
C ARG A 506 -26.51 15.58 -0.56
N LEU A 507 -25.63 16.19 -1.36
CA LEU A 507 -26.04 17.20 -2.34
C LEU A 507 -26.82 16.60 -3.51
N GLY A 508 -26.46 15.41 -3.97
CA GLY A 508 -27.24 14.66 -4.96
C GLY A 508 -28.65 14.33 -4.45
N MET A 509 -28.76 13.87 -3.21
CA MET A 509 -30.03 13.55 -2.56
C MET A 509 -30.90 14.80 -2.41
N LEU A 510 -30.33 15.92 -1.96
CA LEU A 510 -31.04 17.19 -1.81
C LEU A 510 -31.49 17.80 -3.16
N SER A 511 -30.94 17.33 -4.29
CA SER A 511 -31.20 17.85 -5.64
C SER A 511 -32.12 16.95 -6.49
N SER A 512 -32.74 15.96 -5.84
CA SER A 512 -33.46 14.85 -6.51
C SER A 512 -34.98 15.05 -6.61
N ARG A 513 -35.57 14.49 -7.66
CA ARG A 513 -37.00 14.59 -8.02
C ARG A 513 -37.84 13.34 -7.68
N GLY A 514 -37.20 12.24 -7.32
CA GLY A 514 -37.82 10.92 -7.14
C GLY A 514 -38.63 10.77 -5.86
N GLN A 515 -39.63 9.89 -5.91
CA GLN A 515 -40.35 9.35 -4.75
C GLN A 515 -39.44 8.45 -3.89
N PHE A 516 -38.63 7.63 -4.56
CA PHE A 516 -37.58 6.83 -3.96
C PHE A 516 -36.22 7.28 -4.48
N LEU A 517 -35.23 7.28 -3.59
CA LEU A 517 -33.88 7.72 -3.88
C LEU A 517 -32.91 6.57 -3.64
N LEU A 518 -32.19 6.17 -4.68
CA LEU A 518 -31.17 5.13 -4.64
C LEU A 518 -29.80 5.79 -4.63
N PHE A 519 -28.98 5.54 -3.62
CA PHE A 519 -27.55 5.78 -3.69
C PHE A 519 -26.86 4.52 -4.25
N ALA A 520 -26.04 4.69 -5.29
CA ALA A 520 -25.23 3.64 -5.91
C ALA A 520 -23.78 4.11 -6.11
N ASP A 521 -22.78 3.28 -5.77
CA ASP A 521 -21.37 3.60 -6.00
C ASP A 521 -21.01 3.65 -7.50
N ALA A 522 -20.11 4.57 -7.87
CA ALA A 522 -19.67 4.77 -9.25
C ALA A 522 -18.74 3.67 -9.80
N ASP A 523 -18.31 2.73 -8.95
CA ASP A 523 -17.40 1.66 -9.36
C ASP A 523 -18.08 0.54 -10.15
N GLY A 524 -19.41 0.38 -10.01
CA GLY A 524 -20.16 -0.73 -10.62
C GLY A 524 -20.05 -2.05 -9.85
N ALA A 525 -19.62 -2.03 -8.58
CA ALA A 525 -19.42 -3.25 -7.82
C ALA A 525 -20.73 -3.98 -7.49
N THR A 526 -21.84 -3.26 -7.42
CA THR A 526 -23.19 -3.82 -7.22
C THR A 526 -23.98 -3.83 -8.51
N LYS A 527 -24.66 -4.95 -8.80
CA LYS A 527 -25.50 -5.07 -10.00
C LYS A 527 -26.84 -4.38 -9.86
N PHE A 528 -27.26 -3.63 -10.88
CA PHE A 528 -28.55 -2.90 -10.86
C PHE A 528 -29.76 -3.83 -10.88
N ALA A 529 -29.59 -5.09 -11.32
CA ALA A 529 -30.63 -6.12 -11.21
C ALA A 529 -31.15 -6.29 -9.77
N ASP A 530 -30.31 -6.04 -8.76
CA ASP A 530 -30.68 -6.16 -7.35
C ASP A 530 -31.54 -5.00 -6.84
N TYR A 531 -31.68 -3.90 -7.60
CA TYR A 531 -32.64 -2.83 -7.30
C TYR A 531 -34.06 -3.39 -7.08
N ALA A 532 -34.47 -4.38 -7.88
CA ALA A 532 -35.78 -5.02 -7.73
C ALA A 532 -35.98 -5.66 -6.34
N LYS A 533 -34.91 -6.14 -5.69
CA LYS A 533 -34.99 -6.70 -4.33
C LYS A 533 -35.18 -5.59 -3.30
N LEU A 534 -34.41 -4.50 -3.41
CA LEU A 534 -34.53 -3.34 -2.53
C LEU A 534 -35.91 -2.70 -2.65
N GLU A 535 -36.42 -2.55 -3.88
CA GLU A 535 -37.73 -1.98 -4.12
C GLU A 535 -38.86 -2.83 -3.53
N ARG A 536 -38.82 -4.16 -3.64
CA ARG A 536 -39.80 -5.04 -2.98
C ARG A 536 -39.82 -4.82 -1.47
N SER A 537 -38.65 -4.72 -0.85
CA SER A 537 -38.52 -4.42 0.58
C SER A 537 -39.08 -3.03 0.93
N MET A 538 -38.81 -2.02 0.10
CA MET A 538 -39.39 -0.68 0.27
C MET A 538 -40.91 -0.68 0.15
N VAL A 539 -41.47 -1.39 -0.82
CA VAL A 539 -42.93 -1.52 -0.98
C VAL A 539 -43.54 -2.20 0.23
N GLN A 540 -42.92 -3.24 0.78
CA GLN A 540 -43.39 -3.91 1.99
C GLN A 540 -43.41 -2.99 3.21
N MET A 541 -42.41 -2.10 3.36
CA MET A 541 -42.35 -1.16 4.49
C MET A 541 -43.26 0.06 4.33
N THR A 542 -43.43 0.55 3.11
CA THR A 542 -44.10 1.84 2.84
C THR A 542 -45.50 1.71 2.28
N ASP A 543 -45.92 0.51 1.85
CA ASP A 543 -47.17 0.31 1.10
C ASP A 543 -47.27 1.26 -0.11
N THR A 544 -46.13 1.46 -0.80
CA THR A 544 -45.92 2.40 -1.92
C THR A 544 -46.03 3.89 -1.60
N ASP A 545 -46.30 4.28 -0.35
CA ASP A 545 -46.37 5.69 0.06
C ASP A 545 -44.99 6.28 0.39
N TRP A 546 -44.49 7.15 -0.48
CA TRP A 546 -43.21 7.85 -0.32
C TRP A 546 -43.15 8.77 0.92
N LYS A 547 -44.30 9.11 1.51
CA LYS A 547 -44.38 9.91 2.75
C LYS A 547 -44.03 9.10 4.00
N ARG A 548 -44.05 7.78 3.92
CA ARG A 548 -43.62 6.91 5.02
C ARG A 548 -42.10 6.78 5.01
N ASP A 549 -41.49 6.88 6.18
CA ASP A 549 -40.05 6.70 6.30
C ASP A 549 -39.69 5.22 6.12
N ALA A 550 -38.75 4.92 5.24
CA ALA A 550 -38.17 3.59 5.11
C ALA A 550 -36.78 3.65 4.47
N LEU A 551 -35.95 2.66 4.79
CA LEU A 551 -34.60 2.52 4.28
C LEU A 551 -34.29 1.04 3.99
N ALA A 552 -34.04 0.69 2.73
CA ALA A 552 -33.55 -0.62 2.33
C ALA A 552 -32.05 -0.54 1.99
N ILE A 553 -31.25 -1.42 2.59
CA ILE A 553 -29.79 -1.41 2.49
C ILE A 553 -29.31 -2.68 1.81
N GLY A 554 -28.48 -2.55 0.78
CA GLY A 554 -27.76 -3.68 0.21
C GLY A 554 -26.75 -4.27 1.20
N SER A 555 -26.59 -5.58 1.19
CA SER A 555 -25.68 -6.29 2.09
C SER A 555 -24.80 -7.31 1.39
N ARG A 556 -23.51 -7.22 1.69
CA ARG A 556 -22.46 -8.17 1.29
C ARG A 556 -22.18 -9.22 2.36
N ALA A 557 -22.87 -9.19 3.50
CA ALA A 557 -22.60 -10.06 4.64
C ALA A 557 -22.73 -11.57 4.32
N HIS A 558 -23.45 -11.93 3.26
CA HIS A 558 -23.54 -13.31 2.78
C HIS A 558 -22.27 -13.74 2.02
N LEU A 559 -21.65 -12.84 1.26
CA LEU A 559 -20.38 -13.07 0.54
C LEU A 559 -19.19 -13.08 1.50
N GLU A 560 -19.26 -12.33 2.59
CA GLU A 560 -18.22 -12.35 3.63
C GLU A 560 -18.03 -13.75 4.23
N LYS A 561 -19.09 -14.55 4.35
CA LYS A 561 -18.98 -15.92 4.86
C LYS A 561 -18.16 -16.82 3.93
N GLU A 562 -18.34 -16.66 2.63
CA GLU A 562 -17.59 -17.40 1.60
C GLU A 562 -16.15 -16.89 1.49
N ALA A 563 -15.96 -15.57 1.54
CA ALA A 563 -14.64 -14.94 1.45
C ALA A 563 -13.78 -15.12 2.71
N THR A 564 -14.38 -15.23 3.91
CA THR A 564 -13.65 -15.43 5.18
C THR A 564 -12.95 -16.79 5.21
N ALA A 565 -13.47 -17.79 4.51
CA ALA A 565 -12.87 -19.12 4.40
C ALA A 565 -11.50 -19.12 3.68
N GLN A 566 -11.17 -18.07 2.92
CA GLN A 566 -9.94 -17.99 2.12
C GLN A 566 -8.94 -16.90 2.59
N ARG A 567 -9.19 -16.23 3.73
CA ARG A 567 -8.44 -15.04 4.18
C ARG A 567 -7.45 -15.33 5.32
N THR A 568 -6.34 -14.57 5.36
CA THR A 568 -5.38 -14.58 6.47
C THR A 568 -5.99 -14.12 7.80
N ILE A 569 -5.66 -14.81 8.90
CA ILE A 569 -6.20 -14.60 10.26
C ILE A 569 -6.15 -13.13 10.72
N PHE A 570 -5.07 -12.40 10.40
CA PHE A 570 -4.93 -10.99 10.79
C PHE A 570 -6.01 -10.09 10.17
N ARG A 571 -6.34 -10.30 8.90
CA ARG A 571 -7.41 -9.55 8.20
C ARG A 571 -8.79 -9.89 8.79
N THR A 572 -8.99 -11.15 9.18
CA THR A 572 -10.22 -11.62 9.84
C THR A 572 -10.40 -11.00 11.23
N ILE A 573 -9.32 -10.89 12.03
CA ILE A 573 -9.37 -10.22 13.34
C ILE A 573 -9.69 -8.73 13.19
N LEU A 574 -9.05 -8.03 12.24
CA LEU A 574 -9.31 -6.60 11.99
C LEU A 574 -10.75 -6.35 11.52
N MET A 575 -11.27 -7.24 10.66
CA MET A 575 -12.66 -7.20 10.19
C MET A 575 -13.63 -7.39 11.37
N HIS A 576 -13.47 -8.45 12.17
CA HIS A 576 -14.33 -8.67 13.34
C HIS A 576 -14.21 -7.55 14.39
N GLY A 577 -13.00 -7.01 14.60
CA GLY A 577 -12.78 -5.85 15.46
C GLY A 577 -13.50 -4.60 14.95
N PHE A 578 -13.53 -4.38 13.63
CA PHE A 578 -14.29 -3.29 13.03
C PHE A 578 -15.80 -3.47 13.19
N HIS A 579 -16.34 -4.67 12.89
CA HIS A 579 -17.75 -4.96 13.13
C HIS A 579 -18.12 -4.81 14.60
N PHE A 580 -17.24 -5.23 15.52
CA PHE A 580 -17.45 -5.02 16.95
C PHE A 580 -17.53 -3.53 17.29
N LEU A 581 -16.62 -2.69 16.79
CA LEU A 581 -16.67 -1.24 17.01
C LEU A 581 -17.95 -0.61 16.46
N VAL A 582 -18.34 -0.93 15.23
CA VAL A 582 -19.58 -0.42 14.62
C VAL A 582 -20.81 -0.88 15.40
N TRP A 583 -20.84 -2.14 15.82
CA TRP A 583 -21.95 -2.70 16.60
C TRP A 583 -22.05 -2.09 18.01
N THR A 584 -20.91 -1.86 18.67
CA THR A 584 -20.87 -1.27 20.01
C THR A 584 -21.25 0.21 20.00
N PHE A 585 -20.76 0.98 19.02
CA PHE A 585 -20.82 2.45 19.07
C PHE A 585 -21.78 3.09 18.07
N ALA A 586 -22.27 2.38 17.05
CA ALA A 586 -23.09 3.01 16.01
C ALA A 586 -24.40 2.26 15.72
N VAL A 587 -24.34 1.06 15.14
CA VAL A 587 -25.52 0.45 14.53
C VAL A 587 -25.62 -1.01 14.95
N LYS A 588 -26.69 -1.36 15.69
CA LYS A 588 -26.85 -2.73 16.24
C LYS A 588 -27.58 -3.70 15.32
N LYS A 589 -28.52 -3.21 14.51
CA LYS A 589 -29.45 -4.04 13.72
C LYS A 589 -28.99 -4.35 12.28
N VAL A 590 -27.91 -3.72 11.79
CA VAL A 590 -27.45 -3.86 10.40
C VAL A 590 -26.07 -4.51 10.40
N ARG A 591 -25.87 -5.56 9.59
CA ARG A 591 -24.59 -6.27 9.52
C ARG A 591 -23.60 -5.58 8.59
N ASP A 592 -24.03 -5.22 7.38
CA ASP A 592 -23.23 -4.44 6.42
C ASP A 592 -23.68 -2.98 6.40
N THR A 593 -22.92 -2.12 7.09
CA THR A 593 -23.24 -0.68 7.17
C THR A 593 -22.69 0.13 5.99
N GLN A 594 -21.71 -0.41 5.25
CA GLN A 594 -20.89 0.34 4.29
C GLN A 594 -21.09 -0.12 2.85
N CYS A 595 -22.19 -0.81 2.55
CA CYS A 595 -22.57 -1.09 1.18
C CYS A 595 -23.05 0.19 0.50
N GLY A 596 -22.45 0.54 -0.64
CA GLY A 596 -22.81 1.70 -1.45
C GLY A 596 -24.06 1.51 -2.32
N PHE A 597 -25.04 0.72 -1.86
CA PHE A 597 -26.29 0.47 -2.58
C PHE A 597 -27.47 0.56 -1.60
N LYS A 598 -28.08 1.74 -1.49
CA LYS A 598 -29.09 2.06 -0.44
C LYS A 598 -30.28 2.79 -1.04
N LEU A 599 -31.48 2.25 -0.85
CA LEU A 599 -32.73 2.82 -1.33
C LEU A 599 -33.50 3.40 -0.15
N MET A 600 -33.96 4.65 -0.29
CA MET A 600 -34.72 5.34 0.75
C MET A 600 -35.96 6.02 0.19
N SER A 601 -36.97 6.18 1.04
CA SER A 601 -38.11 7.03 0.71
C SER A 601 -37.73 8.50 0.77
N ARG A 602 -38.42 9.34 -0.01
CA ARG A 602 -38.23 10.79 0.02
C ARG A 602 -38.42 11.37 1.42
N ALA A 603 -39.39 10.88 2.19
CA ALA A 603 -39.59 11.30 3.58
C ALA A 603 -38.39 10.99 4.49
N ALA A 604 -37.84 9.77 4.38
CA ALA A 604 -36.64 9.40 5.12
C ALA A 604 -35.43 10.23 4.70
N ALA A 605 -35.20 10.40 3.39
CA ALA A 605 -34.10 11.19 2.84
C ALA A 605 -34.09 12.63 3.39
N ARG A 606 -35.26 13.27 3.48
CA ARG A 606 -35.42 14.63 4.04
C ARG A 606 -34.94 14.70 5.49
N LYS A 607 -35.30 13.72 6.31
CA LYS A 607 -34.92 13.66 7.72
C LYS A 607 -33.42 13.42 7.88
N LEU A 608 -32.90 12.45 7.13
CA LEU A 608 -31.55 11.94 7.30
C LEU A 608 -30.48 12.94 6.83
N PHE A 609 -30.61 13.45 5.61
CA PHE A 609 -29.56 14.29 4.99
C PHE A 609 -29.52 15.74 5.50
N GLN A 610 -30.55 16.19 6.23
CA GLN A 610 -30.58 17.50 6.85
C GLN A 610 -29.80 17.56 8.18
N VAL A 611 -29.63 16.43 8.87
CA VAL A 611 -28.96 16.37 10.19
C VAL A 611 -27.61 15.64 10.15
N MET A 612 -27.25 15.04 9.02
CA MET A 612 -25.97 14.37 8.82
C MET A 612 -24.80 15.37 8.84
N HIS A 613 -23.81 15.13 9.72
CA HIS A 613 -22.64 15.99 9.89
C HIS A 613 -21.42 15.54 9.09
N VAL A 614 -21.27 14.23 8.87
CA VAL A 614 -20.09 13.63 8.23
C VAL A 614 -20.24 13.65 6.71
N GLU A 615 -19.30 14.29 6.04
CA GLU A 615 -19.28 14.41 4.57
C GLU A 615 -18.28 13.44 3.91
N ARG A 616 -17.48 12.72 4.69
CA ARG A 616 -16.45 11.77 4.20
C ARG A 616 -16.93 10.32 4.35
N TRP A 617 -16.00 9.36 4.27
CA TRP A 617 -16.25 7.91 4.24
C TRP A 617 -17.15 7.36 5.36
N ALA A 618 -17.13 7.93 6.56
CA ALA A 618 -17.92 7.43 7.70
C ALA A 618 -19.41 7.88 7.68
N PHE A 619 -19.85 8.62 6.64
CA PHE A 619 -21.22 9.11 6.53
C PHE A 619 -22.25 7.98 6.54
N ASP A 620 -21.93 6.84 5.93
CA ASP A 620 -22.82 5.67 5.85
C ASP A 620 -23.21 5.17 7.24
N VAL A 621 -22.27 5.20 8.19
CA VAL A 621 -22.51 4.74 9.56
C VAL A 621 -23.29 5.78 10.36
N GLU A 622 -22.98 7.07 10.18
CA GLU A 622 -23.77 8.16 10.79
C GLU A 622 -25.22 8.14 10.30
N LEU A 623 -25.43 7.96 8.99
CA LEU A 623 -26.75 7.89 8.36
C LEU A 623 -27.62 6.81 9.01
N LEU A 624 -27.05 5.63 9.24
CA LEU A 624 -27.75 4.51 9.86
C LEU A 624 -27.98 4.71 11.36
N PHE A 625 -27.03 5.35 12.06
CA PHE A 625 -27.21 5.75 13.45
C PHE A 625 -28.38 6.75 13.60
N ILE A 626 -28.45 7.74 12.71
CA ILE A 626 -29.54 8.72 12.66
C ILE A 626 -30.87 8.02 12.34
N ALA A 627 -30.89 7.12 11.35
CA ALA A 627 -32.09 6.37 10.98
C ALA A 627 -32.64 5.52 12.14
N GLN A 628 -31.77 4.84 12.87
CA GLN A 628 -32.16 4.09 14.08
C GLN A 628 -32.66 5.02 15.18
N SER A 629 -32.04 6.19 15.35
CA SER A 629 -32.43 7.17 16.35
C SER A 629 -33.81 7.78 16.08
N TYR A 630 -34.20 7.90 14.80
CA TYR A 630 -35.55 8.30 14.38
C TYR A 630 -36.55 7.13 14.31
N ASN A 631 -36.14 5.90 14.66
CA ASN A 631 -36.95 4.68 14.51
C ASN A 631 -37.48 4.45 13.08
N ILE A 632 -36.71 4.85 12.07
CA ILE A 632 -37.03 4.55 10.67
C ILE A 632 -36.89 3.03 10.47
N PRO A 633 -37.83 2.34 9.81
CA PRO A 633 -37.70 0.93 9.49
C PRO A 633 -36.55 0.72 8.50
N ILE A 634 -35.65 -0.21 8.85
CA ILE A 634 -34.45 -0.53 8.09
C ILE A 634 -34.47 -2.02 7.76
N GLU A 635 -34.41 -2.35 6.48
CA GLU A 635 -34.34 -3.72 5.99
C GLU A 635 -33.02 -3.98 5.24
N GLU A 636 -32.37 -5.10 5.55
CA GLU A 636 -31.09 -5.50 4.97
C GLU A 636 -31.32 -6.55 3.87
N VAL A 637 -30.93 -6.22 2.64
CA VAL A 637 -31.22 -7.02 1.44
C VAL A 637 -29.91 -7.54 0.83
N ALA A 638 -29.82 -8.84 0.58
CA ALA A 638 -28.63 -9.45 -0.03
C ALA A 638 -28.47 -9.02 -1.50
N VAL A 639 -27.33 -8.41 -1.82
CA VAL A 639 -26.98 -7.91 -3.16
C VAL A 639 -25.74 -8.61 -3.72
N ASN A 640 -25.74 -8.88 -5.03
CA ASN A 640 -24.57 -9.41 -5.70
C ASN A 640 -23.51 -8.31 -5.78
N TRP A 641 -22.35 -8.59 -5.22
CA TRP A 641 -21.23 -7.67 -5.17
C TRP A 641 -19.99 -8.35 -5.74
N THR A 642 -19.33 -7.70 -6.67
CA THR A 642 -18.08 -8.17 -7.28
C THR A 642 -16.93 -7.26 -6.88
N GLU A 643 -15.78 -7.85 -6.54
CA GLU A 643 -14.57 -7.08 -6.23
C GLU A 643 -14.02 -6.47 -7.51
N ILE A 644 -13.95 -5.13 -7.55
CA ILE A 644 -13.41 -4.38 -8.69
C ILE A 644 -11.97 -3.96 -8.36
N GLU A 645 -11.05 -4.32 -9.25
CA GLU A 645 -9.63 -3.99 -9.11
C GLU A 645 -9.41 -2.47 -9.10
N GLY A 646 -8.43 -2.00 -8.32
CA GLY A 646 -8.19 -0.56 -8.09
C GLY A 646 -8.95 0.04 -6.91
N SER A 647 -9.39 -0.79 -5.95
CA SER A 647 -9.84 -0.33 -4.63
C SER A 647 -8.77 0.58 -3.99
N LYS A 648 -9.11 1.86 -3.78
CA LYS A 648 -8.23 2.91 -3.23
C LYS A 648 -7.87 2.69 -1.73
N LEU A 649 -8.29 1.58 -1.12
CA LEU A 649 -8.00 1.18 0.26
C LEU A 649 -7.41 -0.25 0.22
N THR A 650 -6.25 -0.55 0.81
CA THR A 650 -5.97 -0.43 2.25
C THR A 650 -4.48 -0.25 2.62
N PRO A 651 -4.14 0.87 3.26
CA PRO A 651 -3.12 0.91 4.33
C PRO A 651 -3.76 0.75 5.71
N PHE A 652 -3.02 0.20 6.68
CA PHE A 652 -3.45 0.08 8.10
C PHE A 652 -3.97 1.40 8.71
N TRP A 653 -3.44 2.53 8.25
CA TRP A 653 -3.81 3.87 8.72
C TRP A 653 -5.27 4.25 8.43
N SER A 654 -5.82 3.84 7.28
CA SER A 654 -7.22 4.14 6.93
C SER A 654 -8.21 3.44 7.86
N TRP A 655 -7.87 2.25 8.35
CA TRP A 655 -8.68 1.53 9.35
C TRP A 655 -8.68 2.23 10.70
N LEU A 656 -7.51 2.68 11.18
CA LEU A 656 -7.41 3.41 12.44
C LEU A 656 -8.14 4.76 12.38
N GLN A 657 -8.03 5.46 11.25
CA GLN A 657 -8.78 6.70 11.00
C GLN A 657 -10.28 6.45 11.06
N MET A 658 -10.78 5.38 10.40
CA MET A 658 -12.20 5.04 10.42
C MET A 658 -12.69 4.67 11.83
N GLY A 659 -11.89 3.91 12.60
CA GLY A 659 -12.19 3.61 14.00
C GLY A 659 -12.26 4.86 14.90
N ARG A 660 -11.33 5.81 14.71
CA ARG A 660 -11.35 7.11 15.40
C ARG A 660 -12.59 7.92 15.04
N ASP A 661 -12.93 7.98 13.75
CA ASP A 661 -14.08 8.76 13.28
C ASP A 661 -15.39 8.18 13.84
N LEU A 662 -15.53 6.85 13.91
CA LEU A 662 -16.66 6.18 14.58
C LEU A 662 -16.78 6.54 16.06
N MET A 663 -15.67 6.50 16.81
CA MET A 663 -15.67 6.88 18.23
C MET A 663 -16.05 8.35 18.42
N LEU A 664 -15.58 9.24 17.53
CA LEU A 664 -15.93 10.66 17.59
C LEU A 664 -17.40 10.92 17.24
N ILE A 665 -17.96 10.21 16.25
CA ILE A 665 -19.39 10.29 15.92
C ILE A 665 -20.21 9.91 17.16
N TRP A 666 -19.93 8.74 17.74
CA TRP A 666 -20.62 8.27 18.94
C TRP A 666 -20.47 9.26 20.09
N PHE A 667 -19.24 9.72 20.37
CA PHE A 667 -18.98 10.61 21.49
C PHE A 667 -19.72 11.95 21.33
N ARG A 668 -19.75 12.53 20.13
CA ARG A 668 -20.45 13.81 19.86
C ARG A 668 -21.96 13.70 20.03
N TYR A 669 -22.57 12.60 19.59
CA TYR A 669 -23.99 12.34 19.86
C TYR A 669 -24.24 12.05 21.35
N ALA A 670 -23.37 11.29 22.01
CA ALA A 670 -23.50 10.92 23.43
C ALA A 670 -23.44 12.14 24.38
N ILE A 671 -22.56 13.11 24.11
CA ILE A 671 -22.45 14.35 24.90
C ILE A 671 -23.49 15.42 24.51
N GLY A 672 -24.31 15.15 23.48
CA GLY A 672 -25.29 16.09 22.93
C GLY A 672 -24.66 17.30 22.21
N ALA A 673 -23.41 17.17 21.77
CA ALA A 673 -22.73 18.17 20.94
C ALA A 673 -23.32 18.18 19.53
N TRP A 674 -23.74 17.02 19.01
CA TRP A 674 -24.59 16.91 17.83
C TRP A 674 -26.02 16.56 18.26
N GLN A 675 -27.00 17.23 17.66
CA GLN A 675 -28.40 17.09 18.04
C GLN A 675 -29.25 16.63 16.86
N LEU A 676 -30.20 15.73 17.18
CA LEU A 676 -31.22 15.31 16.23
C LEU A 676 -32.38 16.29 16.30
N ARG A 677 -32.81 16.79 15.14
CA ARG A 677 -33.93 17.72 15.05
C ARG A 677 -35.25 16.97 15.25
N LYS A 678 -36.08 17.40 16.21
CA LYS A 678 -37.36 16.76 16.52
C LYS A 678 -38.54 17.23 15.65
N GLU A 679 -38.46 18.43 15.04
CA GLU A 679 -39.53 18.99 14.18
C GLU A 679 -39.00 19.69 12.91
N HIS A 680 -39.74 19.50 11.80
CA HIS A 680 -39.43 20.07 10.48
C HIS A 680 -39.92 21.52 10.39
N SER A 681 -39.06 22.46 10.75
CA SER A 681 -39.18 23.86 10.34
C SER A 681 -38.07 24.15 9.34
N GLY A 682 -38.41 24.76 8.19
CA GLY A 682 -37.55 24.93 7.01
C GLY A 682 -36.11 25.36 7.33
N TYR A 683 -35.15 24.86 6.55
CA TYR A 683 -33.73 25.15 6.74
C TYR A 683 -33.32 26.48 6.09
N MET A 684 -32.33 27.17 6.68
CA MET A 684 -31.58 28.24 6.03
C MET A 684 -30.36 27.65 5.34
N VAL A 685 -30.35 27.56 4.00
CA VAL A 685 -29.11 27.39 3.23
C VAL A 685 -28.37 28.72 3.27
N LYS A 686 -27.14 28.75 3.81
CA LYS A 686 -26.30 29.95 3.69
C LYS A 686 -25.77 30.03 2.26
N ARG A 687 -26.36 30.91 1.45
CA ARG A 687 -25.86 31.25 0.11
C ARG A 687 -24.53 31.99 0.23
N SER A 688 -23.46 31.41 -0.31
CA SER A 688 -22.18 32.11 -0.44
C SER A 688 -22.24 33.07 -1.63
N GLN A 689 -22.15 34.38 -1.39
CA GLN A 689 -22.05 35.37 -2.48
C GLN A 689 -20.62 35.36 -3.06
N ASN A 690 -20.53 35.02 -4.35
CA ASN A 690 -19.30 35.00 -5.13
C ASN A 690 -18.60 36.38 -5.07
N LYS A 691 -17.39 36.46 -4.48
CA LYS A 691 -16.45 37.57 -4.74
C LYS A 691 -15.62 37.22 -5.98
N LYS A 692 -15.71 38.09 -6.97
CA LYS A 692 -15.06 38.04 -8.30
C LYS A 692 -13.58 37.67 -8.23
N ARG A 693 -13.12 36.95 -9.28
CA ARG A 693 -11.72 36.75 -9.68
C ARG A 693 -10.86 38.00 -9.38
N PHE A 694 -9.85 37.85 -8.53
CA PHE A 694 -8.63 38.67 -8.49
C PHE A 694 -7.46 37.85 -7.88
N THR A 695 -6.37 37.78 -8.66
CA THR A 695 -4.92 37.55 -8.40
C THR A 695 -4.42 37.01 -7.04
N PRO A 696 -3.31 36.23 -7.01
CA PRO A 696 -2.89 35.46 -5.86
C PRO A 696 -2.56 36.37 -4.67
N VAL A 697 -3.47 36.39 -3.70
CA VAL A 697 -3.24 37.09 -2.43
C VAL A 697 -2.32 36.23 -1.57
N ASN A 698 -1.06 36.66 -1.55
CA ASN A 698 0.03 36.21 -0.70
C ASN A 698 -0.43 35.88 0.74
N TYR A 699 -0.47 34.59 1.07
CA TYR A 699 -0.97 34.02 2.34
C TYR A 699 0.03 34.15 3.52
N LYS A 700 1.04 35.01 3.40
CA LYS A 700 1.89 35.34 4.55
C LYS A 700 1.16 36.35 5.43
N THR A 701 1.20 36.10 6.73
CA THR A 701 0.71 36.97 7.82
C THR A 701 -0.82 37.12 7.92
N ARG A 702 -1.43 36.25 8.75
CA ARG A 702 -1.93 36.62 10.10
C ARG A 702 -3.05 35.68 10.59
N TRP A 703 -2.75 34.37 10.63
CA TRP A 703 -3.44 33.33 11.43
C TRP A 703 -2.48 32.17 11.79
N PHE A 704 -1.17 32.41 11.66
CA PHE A 704 -0.09 31.43 11.68
C PHE A 704 0.46 31.10 13.08
N GLU A 705 -0.09 31.68 14.16
CA GLU A 705 0.52 31.58 15.50
C GLU A 705 -0.23 30.76 16.56
N LEU A 706 -1.47 30.31 16.34
CA LEU A 706 -2.20 29.55 17.39
C LEU A 706 -2.59 28.11 17.02
N THR A 707 -2.63 27.75 15.74
CA THR A 707 -2.91 26.37 15.30
C THR A 707 -1.66 25.55 14.97
N ARG A 708 -0.50 26.21 14.82
CA ARG A 708 0.79 25.54 14.56
C ARG A 708 1.32 24.74 15.76
N PHE A 709 0.79 24.96 16.97
CA PHE A 709 1.24 24.24 18.17
C PHE A 709 0.54 22.89 18.39
N TYR A 710 -0.60 22.60 17.73
CA TYR A 710 -1.35 21.35 17.97
C TYR A 710 -1.40 20.36 16.80
N LEU A 711 -0.97 20.75 15.59
CA LEU A 711 -0.95 19.85 14.42
C LEU A 711 0.46 19.45 13.93
N SER A 712 1.52 19.76 14.69
CA SER A 712 2.89 19.32 14.36
C SER A 712 3.24 17.91 14.88
N TYR A 713 2.28 16.99 14.98
CA TYR A 713 2.56 15.64 15.47
C TYR A 713 2.32 14.52 14.46
N TYR A 714 2.37 14.77 13.15
CA TYR A 714 2.98 13.83 12.18
C TYR A 714 3.24 14.54 10.84
N ASP A 715 4.47 15.01 10.67
CA ASP A 715 5.08 15.32 9.37
C ASP A 715 6.35 14.48 9.25
N ILE A 716 6.45 13.68 8.19
CA ILE A 716 7.72 13.44 7.49
C ILE A 716 7.38 13.39 5.99
N GLY A 717 7.27 14.57 5.38
CA GLY A 717 8.37 15.11 4.59
C GLY A 717 8.52 14.66 3.13
N ASN A 718 7.98 15.51 2.25
CA ASN A 718 8.58 16.09 1.03
C ASN A 718 8.88 15.19 -0.20
N LEU A 719 8.17 15.45 -1.31
CA LEU A 719 8.59 16.31 -2.45
C LEU A 719 9.58 15.60 -3.39
N GLU A 720 9.07 14.95 -4.42
CA GLU A 720 8.94 15.53 -5.77
C GLU A 720 7.57 15.16 -6.37
#